data_AF-I2BA05-F1
#
_entry.id   AF-I2BA05-F1
#
_cell.length_a   1.000
_cell.length_b   1.000
_cell.length_c   1.000
_cell.angle_alpha   90.00
_cell.angle_beta   90.00
_cell.angle_gamma   90.00
#
_symmetry.space_group_name_H-M   'P 1'
#
loop_
_entity.id
_entity.type
_entity.pdbx_description
1 polymer ?
#
loop_
_entity_poly.entity_id
_entity_poly.type
_entity_poly.pdbx_seq_one_letter_code
_entity_poly.pdbx_strand_id
1 'polypeptide(L)'
;MLNLFSAFRKDKLRDFDGGIHPPEMKTQSSGTPLRQVPLAGRFVMPLKQHLGAEGELCVSAGDHVLRGQPLTRGRGRMLPIHAPTSGTVVAIAPHPTAHPSALNELSVIIDADGEDTWIPREGWASYQQYSREALIERIHQFGVAGLGGAGFPTGNKLAGGGDKIDTLIINAAECEPYITADDRLMQECAAQVIDGVRILAHILQPRQVLIGIEDNKPQAISMLRAVLGNDPLIRLRVIPTKYPSGGAKQLTWILTGKQVPHGGRSSDIGVLMQNVGTAYAVKRAVIDGEPLTERVVTLTGEAVARPGNVWARLGTPVRHLLNFAGFVPRQNDSMVIMGGPLMGFTLPWLDVPVVKITNCLLAPSEQEMGPATPEQPCIRCSACAEACPADLMPQQLYWFSKGAQHDKARSWQINDCIECGACAWVCPSSIPLVQYFRQEKAEIYALDAEARRNAEAKQRFEARQQRLEREKAARMARHQQAAVQPDARDSQAIQAALSRVRDKAASAAQPIEIIAGQLPDNQAAIAARAARKAQARARQAEKQATAPVAATTSDSGDDPRKAAVEAAIARAKARKAAATGEPPASAAPAPAEAVDPRKAAVEAAIARAKARKAAATGEAPASATPAPAEAVDPRKAAVEAAIARAKARKAAAAGESPASAEPAPAEAVDPRKAAVEAAIARAKARKAAAAGESPASAAPAPAETVDPRKAAIEAAIARAKARKAAQHTHQD
;
A
#
# COMPACT_ATOMS: atom_id res chain seq x y z
N MET A 1 -1.93 -57.12 6.96
CA MET A 1 -3.18 -56.40 7.30
C MET A 1 -2.90 -54.91 7.18
N LEU A 2 -3.67 -54.18 6.36
CA LEU A 2 -3.50 -52.72 6.27
C LEU A 2 -3.97 -52.06 7.58
N ASN A 3 -3.17 -51.12 8.08
CA ASN A 3 -3.39 -50.49 9.38
C ASN A 3 -4.50 -49.42 9.28
N LEU A 4 -5.75 -49.86 9.12
CA LEU A 4 -6.92 -49.01 8.87
C LEU A 4 -7.14 -47.95 9.96
N PHE A 5 -6.72 -48.24 11.20
CA PHE A 5 -6.76 -47.31 12.33
C PHE A 5 -5.72 -46.17 12.24
N SER A 6 -4.71 -46.27 11.37
CA SER A 6 -3.77 -45.17 11.12
C SER A 6 -4.41 -43.98 10.38
N ALA A 7 -5.48 -44.23 9.61
CA ALA A 7 -6.23 -43.19 8.89
C ALA A 7 -7.06 -42.27 9.82
N PHE A 8 -7.40 -42.74 11.03
CA PHE A 8 -8.21 -42.01 12.01
C PHE A 8 -7.40 -41.29 13.09
N ARG A 9 -6.05 -41.27 13.00
CA ARG A 9 -5.24 -40.47 13.92
C ARG A 9 -5.47 -38.97 13.67
N LYS A 10 -5.97 -38.27 14.70
CA LYS A 10 -6.11 -36.79 14.71
C LYS A 10 -4.79 -36.03 14.48
N ASP A 11 -3.66 -36.73 14.52
CA ASP A 11 -2.31 -36.16 14.38
C ASP A 11 -1.62 -36.49 13.04
N LYS A 12 -2.35 -36.96 12.00
CA LYS A 12 -1.75 -37.14 10.67
C LYS A 12 -1.47 -35.78 10.00
N LEU A 13 -0.20 -35.52 9.68
CA LEU A 13 0.22 -34.39 8.85
C LEU A 13 -0.19 -34.60 7.39
N ARG A 14 -0.41 -33.50 6.66
CA ARG A 14 -0.65 -33.51 5.22
C ARG A 14 0.54 -32.92 4.47
N ASP A 15 0.75 -33.39 3.24
CA ASP A 15 1.61 -32.70 2.28
C ASP A 15 0.76 -31.74 1.42
N PHE A 16 1.39 -30.74 0.81
CA PHE A 16 0.79 -29.79 -0.12
C PHE A 16 1.41 -29.95 -1.52
N ASP A 17 0.64 -29.66 -2.56
CA ASP A 17 1.09 -29.79 -3.95
C ASP A 17 2.10 -28.69 -4.33
N GLY A 18 3.01 -29.02 -5.25
CA GLY A 18 4.13 -28.17 -5.64
C GLY A 18 5.16 -27.93 -4.53
N GLY A 19 5.83 -26.77 -4.58
CA GLY A 19 6.99 -26.47 -3.74
C GLY A 19 8.31 -27.02 -4.30
N ILE A 20 9.41 -26.76 -3.59
CA ILE A 20 10.79 -27.10 -3.99
C ILE A 20 11.65 -27.48 -2.78
N HIS A 21 12.79 -28.12 -3.04
CA HIS A 21 13.81 -28.48 -2.05
C HIS A 21 15.16 -27.82 -2.40
N PRO A 22 15.32 -26.51 -2.19
CA PRO A 22 16.60 -25.83 -2.36
C PRO A 22 17.62 -26.29 -1.28
N PRO A 23 18.94 -26.18 -1.51
CA PRO A 23 19.94 -26.38 -0.48
C PRO A 23 19.69 -25.44 0.72
N GLU A 24 19.64 -25.98 1.93
CA GLU A 24 19.16 -25.23 3.10
C GLU A 24 20.13 -24.13 3.56
N MET A 25 21.44 -24.39 3.47
CA MET A 25 22.54 -23.49 3.85
C MET A 25 22.52 -22.95 5.30
N LYS A 26 21.64 -23.48 6.17
CA LYS A 26 21.46 -23.05 7.57
C LYS A 26 22.68 -23.31 8.47
N THR A 27 23.48 -24.32 8.16
CA THR A 27 24.63 -24.75 9.00
C THR A 27 25.71 -23.67 9.16
N GLN A 28 25.81 -22.71 8.22
CA GLN A 28 26.71 -21.57 8.32
C GLN A 28 26.43 -20.68 9.55
N SER A 29 25.19 -20.65 10.04
CA SER A 29 24.73 -19.67 11.03
C SER A 29 23.97 -20.27 12.22
N SER A 30 23.28 -21.40 12.07
CA SER A 30 22.48 -22.05 13.14
C SER A 30 23.32 -22.57 14.30
N GLY A 31 24.59 -22.92 14.08
CA GLY A 31 25.51 -23.39 15.13
C GLY A 31 26.09 -22.29 16.00
N THR A 32 25.89 -21.01 15.65
CA THR A 32 26.50 -19.87 16.37
C THR A 32 25.52 -19.27 17.40
N PRO A 33 25.97 -18.97 18.64
CA PRO A 33 25.14 -18.25 19.62
C PRO A 33 24.72 -16.85 19.14
N LEU A 34 23.58 -16.35 19.62
CA LEU A 34 23.13 -14.99 19.37
C LEU A 34 24.13 -13.99 19.95
N ARG A 35 24.57 -13.06 19.10
CA ARG A 35 25.52 -12.01 19.48
C ARG A 35 24.80 -10.67 19.69
N GLN A 36 25.24 -9.92 20.70
CA GLN A 36 24.92 -8.49 20.79
C GLN A 36 25.83 -7.72 19.85
N VAL A 37 25.30 -6.67 19.22
CA VAL A 37 26.06 -5.75 18.36
C VAL A 37 26.29 -4.46 19.13
N PRO A 38 27.50 -3.86 19.10
CA PRO A 38 27.72 -2.51 19.61
C PRO A 38 26.74 -1.52 18.99
N LEU A 39 26.33 -0.49 19.74
CA LEU A 39 25.44 0.54 19.21
C LEU A 39 26.07 1.24 18.00
N ALA A 40 25.24 1.60 17.03
CA ALA A 40 25.64 2.52 15.96
C ALA A 40 25.61 3.96 16.49
N GLY A 41 26.48 4.83 15.98
CA GLY A 41 26.46 6.25 16.36
C GLY A 41 25.20 7.00 15.89
N ARG A 42 24.52 6.48 14.85
CA ARG A 42 23.30 7.05 14.27
C ARG A 42 22.30 5.96 13.92
N PHE A 43 21.03 6.23 14.22
CA PHE A 43 19.88 5.40 13.88
C PHE A 43 18.92 6.18 12.98
N VAL A 44 18.32 5.49 12.01
CA VAL A 44 17.31 6.07 11.12
C VAL A 44 16.03 5.25 11.27
N MET A 45 14.95 5.88 11.72
CA MET A 45 13.67 5.22 11.99
C MET A 45 12.61 5.68 10.99
N PRO A 46 12.41 4.96 9.86
CA PRO A 46 11.28 5.20 8.96
C PRO A 46 9.95 5.10 9.71
N LEU A 47 9.01 6.00 9.42
CA LEU A 47 7.69 5.96 10.05
C LEU A 47 6.85 4.75 9.62
N LYS A 48 7.16 4.14 8.47
CA LYS A 48 6.38 3.08 7.85
C LYS A 48 7.13 1.74 7.83
N GLN A 49 7.08 1.01 8.96
CA GLN A 49 7.74 -0.30 9.10
C GLN A 49 6.74 -1.47 9.11
N HIS A 50 5.59 -1.29 8.47
CA HIS A 50 4.42 -2.16 8.59
C HIS A 50 3.39 -1.93 7.48
N LEU A 51 2.44 -2.87 7.33
CA LEU A 51 1.30 -2.78 6.39
C LEU A 51 0.22 -1.74 6.79
N GLY A 52 0.48 -0.92 7.81
CA GLY A 52 -0.32 0.22 8.25
C GLY A 52 0.00 1.53 7.54
N ALA A 53 -0.82 2.56 7.81
CA ALA A 53 -0.44 3.95 7.55
C ALA A 53 0.56 4.44 8.62
N GLU A 54 1.36 5.46 8.29
CA GLU A 54 2.36 6.06 9.17
C GLU A 54 1.74 6.57 10.49
N GLY A 55 2.50 6.49 11.59
CA GLY A 55 2.10 7.05 12.87
C GLY A 55 2.29 8.57 12.95
N GLU A 56 1.51 9.22 13.81
CA GLU A 56 1.61 10.66 14.10
C GLU A 56 2.86 10.93 14.96
N LEU A 57 3.73 11.86 14.53
CA LEU A 57 4.96 12.21 15.24
C LEU A 57 4.70 12.73 16.66
N CYS A 58 5.53 12.29 17.60
CA CYS A 58 5.50 12.69 19.01
C CYS A 58 6.77 13.42 19.47
N VAL A 59 7.72 13.62 18.56
CA VAL A 59 9.03 14.25 18.79
C VAL A 59 9.33 15.26 17.69
N SER A 60 10.22 16.20 17.99
CA SER A 60 10.76 17.23 17.10
C SER A 60 12.29 17.09 16.97
N ALA A 61 12.87 17.74 15.96
CA ALA A 61 14.32 17.86 15.89
C ALA A 61 14.84 18.74 17.05
N GLY A 62 15.88 18.27 17.74
CA GLY A 62 16.40 18.82 18.99
C GLY A 62 15.95 18.08 20.26
N ASP A 63 14.92 17.23 20.18
CA ASP A 63 14.43 16.49 21.36
C ASP A 63 15.42 15.39 21.78
N HIS A 64 15.66 15.30 23.09
CA HIS A 64 16.31 14.12 23.69
C HIS A 64 15.28 13.00 23.89
N VAL A 65 15.64 11.77 23.53
CA VAL A 65 14.78 10.58 23.64
C VAL A 65 15.47 9.47 24.42
N LEU A 66 14.68 8.67 25.14
CA LEU A 66 15.15 7.47 25.84
C LEU A 66 14.83 6.19 25.06
N ARG A 67 15.61 5.13 25.23
CA ARG A 67 15.34 3.82 24.63
C ARG A 67 13.93 3.34 25.02
N GLY A 68 13.16 2.96 24.01
CA GLY A 68 11.77 2.55 24.15
C GLY A 68 10.75 3.69 24.18
N GLN A 69 11.16 4.97 24.18
CA GLN A 69 10.22 6.09 24.10
C GLN A 69 9.47 6.08 22.75
N PRO A 70 8.13 6.27 22.72
CA PRO A 70 7.38 6.32 21.47
C PRO A 70 7.75 7.57 20.66
N LEU A 71 8.25 7.36 19.44
CA LEU A 71 8.52 8.41 18.46
C LEU A 71 7.26 8.79 17.68
N THR A 72 6.30 7.87 17.58
CA THR A 72 4.98 8.10 17.00
C THR A 72 3.85 7.52 17.85
N ARG A 73 2.66 8.10 17.71
CA ARG A 73 1.38 7.52 18.15
C ARG A 73 0.66 6.91 16.95
N GLY A 74 -0.14 5.89 17.20
CA GLY A 74 -0.93 5.24 16.18
C GLY A 74 -2.12 4.51 16.76
N ARG A 75 -3.24 4.52 16.02
CA ARG A 75 -4.47 3.80 16.35
C ARG A 75 -4.90 2.94 15.17
N GLY A 76 -5.69 1.89 15.44
CA GLY A 76 -6.12 0.97 14.40
C GLY A 76 -4.90 0.37 13.71
N ARG A 77 -4.78 0.54 12.39
CA ARG A 77 -3.64 0.01 11.62
C ARG A 77 -2.34 0.83 11.71
N MET A 78 -2.39 2.06 12.22
CA MET A 78 -1.18 2.86 12.46
C MET A 78 -0.52 2.35 13.73
N LEU A 79 0.70 1.82 13.64
CA LEU A 79 1.36 1.12 14.74
C LEU A 79 2.59 1.93 15.19
N PRO A 80 2.70 2.29 16.49
CA PRO A 80 3.84 3.06 17.00
C PRO A 80 5.23 2.50 16.63
N ILE A 81 6.17 3.44 16.45
CA ILE A 81 7.61 3.18 16.43
C ILE A 81 8.25 3.83 17.66
N HIS A 82 9.31 3.22 18.17
CA HIS A 82 9.97 3.59 19.43
C HIS A 82 11.45 3.86 19.19
N ALA A 83 12.04 4.73 20.01
CA ALA A 83 13.46 5.02 19.97
C ALA A 83 14.26 3.73 20.27
N PRO A 84 15.20 3.33 19.39
CA PRO A 84 15.93 2.08 19.55
C PRO A 84 16.97 2.15 20.67
N THR A 85 17.49 3.34 20.96
CA THR A 85 18.48 3.70 21.99
C THR A 85 18.11 5.06 22.58
N SER A 86 18.78 5.51 23.63
CA SER A 86 18.79 6.92 24.04
C SER A 86 19.67 7.78 23.12
N GLY A 87 19.40 9.09 23.07
CA GLY A 87 20.13 10.05 22.26
C GLY A 87 19.30 11.26 21.83
N THR A 88 19.77 11.98 20.82
CA THR A 88 19.13 13.23 20.33
C THR A 88 18.53 13.05 18.94
N VAL A 89 17.28 13.48 18.74
CA VAL A 89 16.63 13.55 17.43
C VAL A 89 17.27 14.68 16.63
N VAL A 90 18.21 14.37 15.74
CA VAL A 90 18.94 15.37 14.95
C VAL A 90 18.13 15.90 13.76
N ALA A 91 17.24 15.08 13.19
CA ALA A 91 16.39 15.48 12.08
C ALA A 91 15.15 14.60 11.95
N ILE A 92 14.09 15.16 11.34
CA ILE A 92 12.95 14.40 10.83
C ILE A 92 12.86 14.72 9.33
N ALA A 93 13.31 13.79 8.49
CA ALA A 93 13.56 14.04 7.07
C ALA A 93 13.29 12.78 6.22
N PRO A 94 13.03 12.93 4.90
CA PRO A 94 12.99 11.78 4.00
C PRO A 94 14.36 11.09 3.97
N HIS A 95 14.40 9.79 4.29
CA HIS A 95 15.59 8.96 4.19
C HIS A 95 15.32 7.75 3.28
N PRO A 96 16.30 7.33 2.45
CA PRO A 96 16.16 6.13 1.65
C PRO A 96 15.97 4.86 2.51
N THR A 97 14.97 4.02 2.20
CA THR A 97 14.64 2.82 2.99
C THR A 97 15.05 1.51 2.30
N ALA A 98 14.96 0.40 3.04
CA ALA A 98 15.17 -0.96 2.52
C ALA A 98 14.02 -1.39 1.59
N HIS A 99 14.02 -0.85 0.36
CA HIS A 99 13.06 -1.15 -0.70
C HIS A 99 13.80 -1.26 -2.05
N PRO A 100 13.45 -2.19 -2.96
CA PRO A 100 14.14 -2.34 -4.25
C PRO A 100 14.21 -1.04 -5.07
N SER A 101 13.10 -0.29 -5.07
CA SER A 101 12.98 0.99 -5.81
C SER A 101 13.53 2.20 -5.05
N ALA A 102 14.40 2.00 -4.05
CA ALA A 102 15.20 3.08 -3.48
C ALA A 102 14.38 4.26 -2.89
N LEU A 103 13.17 4.00 -2.38
CA LEU A 103 12.22 5.05 -2.01
C LEU A 103 12.63 5.77 -0.72
N ASN A 104 12.50 7.11 -0.75
CA ASN A 104 12.66 7.94 0.43
C ASN A 104 11.35 7.96 1.23
N GLU A 105 11.40 7.58 2.51
CA GLU A 105 10.28 7.70 3.44
C GLU A 105 10.64 8.64 4.58
N LEU A 106 9.63 9.34 5.12
CA LEU A 106 9.84 10.21 6.27
C LEU A 106 10.38 9.37 7.45
N SER A 107 11.48 9.83 8.03
CA SER A 107 12.25 9.09 9.02
C SER A 107 12.71 10.01 10.15
N VAL A 108 12.68 9.50 11.38
CA VAL A 108 13.30 10.15 12.55
C VAL A 108 14.76 9.70 12.62
N ILE A 109 15.69 10.66 12.57
CA ILE A 109 17.14 10.40 12.63
C ILE A 109 17.60 10.74 14.05
N ILE A 110 18.25 9.79 14.72
CA ILE A 110 18.69 9.88 16.11
C ILE A 110 20.19 9.63 16.16
N ASP A 111 20.94 10.57 16.74
CA ASP A 111 22.34 10.36 17.11
C ASP A 111 22.37 9.82 18.54
N ALA A 112 23.05 8.69 18.72
CA ALA A 112 23.12 7.99 20.01
C ALA A 112 24.03 8.72 20.98
N ASP A 113 23.65 8.78 22.25
CA ASP A 113 24.49 9.28 23.35
C ASP A 113 25.58 8.28 23.77
N GLY A 114 25.31 6.97 23.59
CA GLY A 114 26.17 5.87 24.02
C GLY A 114 25.71 5.18 25.31
N GLU A 115 24.70 5.72 25.99
CA GLU A 115 24.24 5.28 27.32
C GLU A 115 23.15 4.18 27.27
N ASP A 116 22.44 4.03 26.15
CA ASP A 116 21.30 3.10 25.94
C ASP A 116 20.19 3.19 27.02
N THR A 117 20.03 4.37 27.62
CA THR A 117 19.17 4.61 28.80
C THR A 117 17.69 4.37 28.45
N TRP A 118 17.06 3.46 29.18
CA TRP A 118 15.66 3.08 28.99
C TRP A 118 14.67 4.07 29.64
N ILE A 119 13.46 4.12 29.06
CA ILE A 119 12.26 4.54 29.81
C ILE A 119 11.99 3.60 31.01
N PRO A 120 11.22 4.03 32.02
CA PRO A 120 10.69 3.13 33.05
C PRO A 120 9.94 1.93 32.42
N ARG A 121 10.32 0.71 32.81
CA ARG A 121 9.76 -0.55 32.29
C ARG A 121 8.80 -1.17 33.30
N GLU A 122 7.51 -0.86 33.18
CA GLU A 122 6.45 -1.45 34.01
C GLU A 122 5.91 -2.74 33.37
N GLY A 123 6.45 -3.88 33.79
CA GLY A 123 6.05 -5.21 33.30
C GLY A 123 4.73 -5.73 33.89
N TRP A 124 3.91 -6.40 33.07
CA TRP A 124 2.69 -7.09 33.50
C TRP A 124 2.93 -8.60 33.63
N ALA A 125 3.69 -9.01 34.64
CA ALA A 125 3.99 -10.44 34.90
C ALA A 125 2.69 -11.25 35.14
N SER A 126 1.76 -10.73 35.92
CA SER A 126 0.42 -11.30 36.15
C SER A 126 -0.58 -10.88 35.07
N TYR A 127 -0.24 -11.04 33.80
CA TYR A 127 -1.03 -10.57 32.65
C TYR A 127 -2.48 -11.10 32.63
N GLN A 128 -2.76 -12.22 33.29
CA GLN A 128 -4.08 -12.85 33.37
C GLN A 128 -5.11 -12.03 34.18
N GLN A 129 -4.67 -10.99 34.91
CA GLN A 129 -5.54 -10.06 35.63
C GLN A 129 -6.09 -8.94 34.73
N TYR A 130 -5.50 -8.75 33.54
CA TYR A 130 -5.86 -7.67 32.61
C TYR A 130 -6.88 -8.15 31.59
N SER A 131 -7.75 -7.24 31.13
CA SER A 131 -8.71 -7.61 30.08
C SER A 131 -8.01 -7.90 28.75
N ARG A 132 -8.68 -8.67 27.90
CA ARG A 132 -8.27 -8.94 26.52
C ARG A 132 -7.92 -7.66 25.76
N GLU A 133 -8.74 -6.64 25.90
CA GLU A 133 -8.62 -5.34 25.23
C GLU A 133 -7.39 -4.59 25.73
N ALA A 134 -7.16 -4.59 27.05
CA ALA A 134 -5.96 -3.98 27.65
C ALA A 134 -4.66 -4.66 27.17
N LEU A 135 -4.67 -5.99 27.03
CA LEU A 135 -3.53 -6.73 26.48
C LEU A 135 -3.31 -6.45 24.99
N ILE A 136 -4.38 -6.41 24.19
CA ILE A 136 -4.31 -6.07 22.75
C ILE A 136 -3.81 -4.64 22.55
N GLU A 137 -4.34 -3.68 23.32
CA GLU A 137 -3.92 -2.27 23.25
C GLU A 137 -2.48 -2.11 23.70
N ARG A 138 -2.02 -2.83 24.73
CA ARG A 138 -0.62 -2.85 25.13
C ARG A 138 0.29 -3.39 24.02
N ILE A 139 -0.04 -4.54 23.43
CA ILE A 139 0.71 -5.10 22.29
C ILE A 139 0.76 -4.12 21.10
N HIS A 140 -0.33 -3.37 20.86
CA HIS A 140 -0.40 -2.34 19.84
C HIS A 140 0.49 -1.13 20.17
N GLN A 141 0.32 -0.52 21.35
CA GLN A 141 1.08 0.66 21.77
C GLN A 141 2.58 0.37 21.83
N PHE A 142 2.99 -0.84 22.22
CA PHE A 142 4.39 -1.29 22.24
C PHE A 142 4.96 -1.60 20.85
N GLY A 143 4.19 -1.33 19.79
CA GLY A 143 4.67 -1.31 18.42
C GLY A 143 4.89 -2.69 17.79
N VAL A 144 4.30 -3.75 18.37
CA VAL A 144 4.53 -5.13 17.93
C VAL A 144 3.89 -5.39 16.56
N ALA A 145 4.73 -5.67 15.57
CA ALA A 145 4.34 -6.10 14.23
C ALA A 145 4.59 -7.60 14.04
N GLY A 146 3.94 -8.21 13.04
CA GLY A 146 4.22 -9.58 12.60
C GLY A 146 5.61 -9.68 11.97
N LEU A 147 6.56 -10.26 12.70
CA LEU A 147 8.00 -10.30 12.35
C LEU A 147 8.37 -11.28 11.24
N GLY A 148 7.45 -12.17 10.83
CA GLY A 148 7.60 -13.10 9.71
C GLY A 148 7.43 -12.46 8.32
N GLY A 149 7.99 -11.27 8.10
CA GLY A 149 8.10 -10.60 6.79
C GLY A 149 7.02 -9.56 6.46
N ALA A 150 5.73 -9.86 6.63
CA ALA A 150 4.66 -8.96 6.15
C ALA A 150 4.41 -7.69 7.01
N GLY A 151 4.98 -7.60 8.21
CA GLY A 151 4.85 -6.42 9.07
C GLY A 151 3.40 -6.05 9.43
N PHE A 152 2.48 -7.02 9.54
CA PHE A 152 1.09 -6.74 9.89
C PHE A 152 0.97 -6.34 11.38
N PRO A 153 0.27 -5.26 11.76
CA PRO A 153 0.10 -4.88 13.16
C PRO A 153 -0.54 -5.98 14.02
N THR A 154 0.16 -6.43 15.06
CA THR A 154 -0.24 -7.62 15.83
C THR A 154 -1.55 -7.39 16.59
N GLY A 155 -1.74 -6.20 17.19
CA GLY A 155 -2.97 -5.86 17.90
C GLY A 155 -4.23 -6.00 17.04
N ASN A 156 -4.23 -5.47 15.81
CA ASN A 156 -5.39 -5.61 14.91
C ASN A 156 -5.65 -7.06 14.49
N LYS A 157 -4.61 -7.89 14.43
CA LYS A 157 -4.73 -9.30 14.05
C LYS A 157 -5.44 -10.10 15.15
N LEU A 158 -5.11 -9.79 16.40
CA LEU A 158 -5.74 -10.39 17.58
C LEU A 158 -7.19 -9.90 17.74
N ALA A 159 -7.43 -8.59 17.59
CA ALA A 159 -8.77 -8.01 17.62
C ALA A 159 -9.67 -8.57 16.49
N GLY A 160 -9.14 -8.67 15.28
CA GLY A 160 -9.87 -9.21 14.12
C GLY A 160 -10.16 -10.71 14.18
N GLY A 161 -9.48 -11.46 15.06
CA GLY A 161 -9.78 -12.87 15.31
C GLY A 161 -11.07 -13.08 16.12
N GLY A 162 -11.34 -12.19 17.09
CA GLY A 162 -12.50 -12.31 17.99
C GLY A 162 -12.54 -13.67 18.70
N ASP A 163 -13.74 -14.15 19.01
CA ASP A 163 -13.96 -15.47 19.64
C ASP A 163 -14.08 -16.60 18.61
N LYS A 164 -13.72 -16.33 17.34
CA LYS A 164 -13.89 -17.26 16.22
C LYS A 164 -12.69 -18.18 16.03
N ILE A 165 -11.61 -18.02 16.80
CA ILE A 165 -10.35 -18.73 16.58
C ILE A 165 -10.32 -20.04 17.38
N ASP A 166 -10.72 -21.13 16.73
CA ASP A 166 -10.56 -22.49 17.29
C ASP A 166 -9.09 -22.92 17.43
N THR A 167 -8.18 -22.42 16.59
CA THR A 167 -6.80 -22.91 16.50
C THR A 167 -5.82 -21.76 16.28
N LEU A 168 -4.88 -21.59 17.22
CA LEU A 168 -3.71 -20.73 17.07
C LEU A 168 -2.56 -21.56 16.48
N ILE A 169 -2.01 -21.14 15.35
CA ILE A 169 -0.79 -21.73 14.78
C ILE A 169 0.39 -20.82 15.09
N ILE A 170 1.46 -21.39 15.63
CA ILE A 170 2.76 -20.72 15.74
C ILE A 170 3.66 -21.26 14.65
N ASN A 171 4.00 -20.39 13.71
CA ASN A 171 4.89 -20.66 12.59
C ASN A 171 6.35 -20.56 13.08
N ALA A 172 6.94 -21.74 13.24
CA ALA A 172 8.33 -22.01 13.56
C ALA A 172 9.05 -22.68 12.37
N ALA A 173 8.45 -22.65 11.17
CA ALA A 173 8.95 -23.38 10.02
C ALA A 173 10.26 -22.78 9.51
N GLU A 174 10.31 -21.46 9.28
CA GLU A 174 11.48 -20.74 8.74
C GLU A 174 12.15 -21.51 7.57
N CYS A 175 11.37 -21.72 6.51
CA CYS A 175 11.74 -22.58 5.39
C CYS A 175 12.66 -21.92 4.35
N GLU A 176 12.86 -20.60 4.41
CA GLU A 176 13.75 -19.86 3.51
C GLU A 176 15.22 -20.28 3.76
N PRO A 177 15.99 -20.63 2.71
CA PRO A 177 17.41 -20.97 2.84
C PRO A 177 18.23 -19.86 3.51
N TYR A 178 19.36 -20.25 4.11
CA TYR A 178 20.29 -19.41 4.89
C TYR A 178 19.73 -18.77 6.18
N ILE A 179 18.43 -18.44 6.26
CA ILE A 179 17.83 -17.76 7.41
C ILE A 179 17.80 -18.70 8.61
N THR A 180 18.24 -18.25 9.79
CA THR A 180 18.27 -19.03 11.04
C THR A 180 17.94 -18.18 12.28
N ALA A 181 17.33 -17.01 12.07
CA ALA A 181 16.98 -16.05 13.11
C ALA A 181 15.91 -16.59 14.07
N ASP A 182 14.85 -17.21 13.53
CA ASP A 182 13.79 -17.85 14.31
C ASP A 182 14.30 -19.17 14.93
N ASP A 183 15.14 -19.93 14.22
CA ASP A 183 15.82 -21.13 14.77
C ASP A 183 16.66 -20.80 16.00
N ARG A 184 17.60 -19.85 15.92
CA ARG A 184 18.40 -19.42 17.08
C ARG A 184 17.54 -18.86 18.21
N LEU A 185 16.50 -18.09 17.90
CA LEU A 185 15.57 -17.57 18.91
C LEU A 185 14.86 -18.72 19.65
N MET A 186 14.47 -19.80 18.96
CA MET A 186 13.88 -20.97 19.59
C MET A 186 14.90 -21.82 20.37
N GLN A 187 16.17 -21.82 19.98
CA GLN A 187 17.22 -22.53 20.73
C GLN A 187 17.56 -21.83 22.06
N GLU A 188 17.69 -20.50 22.06
CA GLU A 188 18.15 -19.74 23.25
C GLU A 188 17.00 -19.17 24.09
N CYS A 189 15.88 -18.79 23.46
CA CYS A 189 14.77 -18.10 24.12
C CYS A 189 13.48 -18.95 24.19
N ALA A 190 13.58 -20.29 24.10
CA ALA A 190 12.43 -21.21 24.09
C ALA A 190 11.36 -20.89 25.14
N ALA A 191 11.75 -20.70 26.41
CA ALA A 191 10.83 -20.35 27.50
C ALA A 191 10.07 -19.04 27.23
N GLN A 192 10.80 -18.01 26.80
CA GLN A 192 10.28 -16.66 26.53
C GLN A 192 9.36 -16.65 25.29
N VAL A 193 9.65 -17.49 24.28
CA VAL A 193 8.76 -17.75 23.14
C VAL A 193 7.46 -18.39 23.63
N ILE A 194 7.53 -19.45 24.44
CA ILE A 194 6.34 -20.16 24.96
C ILE A 194 5.49 -19.26 25.87
N ASP A 195 6.09 -18.39 26.69
CA ASP A 195 5.33 -17.41 27.49
C ASP A 195 4.58 -16.42 26.58
N GLY A 196 5.20 -15.99 25.48
CA GLY A 196 4.54 -15.24 24.41
C GLY A 196 3.35 -15.99 23.79
N VAL A 197 3.51 -17.30 23.56
CA VAL A 197 2.42 -18.17 23.07
C VAL A 197 1.30 -18.32 24.10
N ARG A 198 1.61 -18.39 25.40
CA ARG A 198 0.62 -18.44 26.49
C ARG A 198 -0.19 -17.14 26.60
N ILE A 199 0.45 -15.98 26.45
CA ILE A 199 -0.25 -14.69 26.36
C ILE A 199 -1.19 -14.65 25.15
N LEU A 200 -0.71 -15.08 23.97
CA LEU A 200 -1.54 -15.18 22.76
C LEU A 200 -2.73 -16.14 22.94
N ALA A 201 -2.53 -17.28 23.61
CA ALA A 201 -3.59 -18.22 23.94
C ALA A 201 -4.60 -17.63 24.94
N HIS A 202 -4.14 -16.88 25.94
CA HIS A 202 -5.02 -16.19 26.90
C HIS A 202 -5.89 -15.11 26.22
N ILE A 203 -5.34 -14.36 25.25
CA ILE A 203 -6.08 -13.34 24.49
C ILE A 203 -7.11 -13.94 23.52
N LEU A 204 -6.83 -15.12 22.95
CA LEU A 204 -7.63 -15.73 21.88
C LEU A 204 -8.55 -16.86 22.34
N GLN A 205 -8.30 -17.43 23.53
CA GLN A 205 -9.00 -18.60 24.09
C GLN A 205 -9.21 -19.76 23.08
N PRO A 206 -8.17 -20.17 22.32
CA PRO A 206 -8.33 -21.19 21.28
C PRO A 206 -8.52 -22.58 21.89
N ARG A 207 -9.16 -23.49 21.15
CA ARG A 207 -9.33 -24.89 21.57
C ARG A 207 -8.02 -25.69 21.56
N GLN A 208 -7.04 -25.24 20.77
CA GLN A 208 -5.70 -25.82 20.68
C GLN A 208 -4.70 -24.80 20.13
N VAL A 209 -3.42 -24.98 20.47
CA VAL A 209 -2.30 -24.26 19.89
C VAL A 209 -1.35 -25.26 19.22
N LEU A 210 -0.97 -24.99 17.97
CA LEU A 210 -0.09 -25.86 17.18
C LEU A 210 1.19 -25.10 16.79
N ILE A 211 2.35 -25.53 17.30
CA ILE A 211 3.64 -24.99 16.89
C ILE A 211 4.18 -25.85 15.75
N GLY A 212 4.17 -25.33 14.52
CA GLY A 212 4.67 -26.03 13.33
C GLY A 212 6.13 -25.69 13.05
N ILE A 213 7.03 -26.67 13.20
CA ILE A 213 8.49 -26.53 13.07
C ILE A 213 9.03 -27.57 12.08
N GLU A 214 9.98 -27.20 11.22
CA GLU A 214 10.60 -28.15 10.29
C GLU A 214 11.58 -29.11 11.00
N ASP A 215 11.73 -30.32 10.46
CA ASP A 215 12.59 -31.39 11.00
C ASP A 215 14.10 -31.08 10.95
N ASN A 216 14.53 -30.16 10.10
CA ASN A 216 15.91 -29.65 10.02
C ASN A 216 16.38 -28.81 11.23
N LYS A 217 15.55 -28.59 12.26
CA LYS A 217 15.87 -27.77 13.45
C LYS A 217 15.90 -28.58 14.76
N PRO A 218 16.72 -29.65 14.88
CA PRO A 218 16.65 -30.59 15.99
C PRO A 218 16.93 -29.97 17.36
N GLN A 219 17.82 -28.98 17.44
CA GLN A 219 18.11 -28.26 18.69
C GLN A 219 16.90 -27.44 19.16
N ALA A 220 16.28 -26.65 18.27
CA ALA A 220 15.07 -25.90 18.60
C ALA A 220 13.89 -26.83 18.97
N ILE A 221 13.73 -27.94 18.26
CA ILE A 221 12.75 -28.99 18.60
C ILE A 221 12.99 -29.52 20.03
N SER A 222 14.24 -29.80 20.39
CA SER A 222 14.61 -30.30 21.72
C SER A 222 14.27 -29.28 22.82
N MET A 223 14.67 -28.01 22.64
CA MET A 223 14.43 -26.95 23.61
C MET A 223 12.94 -26.64 23.79
N LEU A 224 12.17 -26.59 22.70
CA LEU A 224 10.71 -26.42 22.76
C LEU A 224 10.01 -27.59 23.46
N ARG A 225 10.43 -28.84 23.20
CA ARG A 225 9.89 -30.02 23.91
C ARG A 225 10.16 -29.96 25.41
N ALA A 226 11.39 -29.59 25.80
CA ALA A 226 11.77 -29.47 27.21
C ALA A 226 10.94 -28.41 27.96
N VAL A 227 10.67 -27.27 27.32
CA VAL A 227 9.86 -26.18 27.91
C VAL A 227 8.35 -26.50 27.94
N LEU A 228 7.84 -27.19 26.93
CA LEU A 228 6.41 -27.55 26.85
C LEU A 228 6.03 -28.68 27.81
N GLY A 229 6.90 -29.67 28.00
CA GLY A 229 6.57 -30.88 28.76
C GLY A 229 5.29 -31.54 28.24
N ASN A 230 4.30 -31.69 29.13
CA ASN A 230 2.98 -32.26 28.83
C ASN A 230 1.86 -31.19 28.78
N ASP A 231 2.12 -30.00 28.23
CA ASP A 231 1.10 -28.95 28.07
C ASP A 231 -0.13 -29.48 27.29
N PRO A 232 -1.36 -29.43 27.87
CA PRO A 232 -2.54 -30.01 27.26
C PRO A 232 -3.07 -29.19 26.08
N LEU A 233 -2.73 -27.90 26.01
CA LEU A 233 -3.24 -26.94 25.03
C LEU A 233 -2.25 -26.73 23.88
N ILE A 234 -0.95 -26.69 24.16
CA ILE A 234 0.11 -26.33 23.21
C ILE A 234 0.86 -27.58 22.73
N ARG A 235 0.74 -27.88 21.43
CA ARG A 235 1.36 -29.06 20.79
C ARG A 235 2.44 -28.66 19.80
N LEU A 236 3.64 -29.20 19.97
CA LEU A 236 4.70 -29.12 18.96
C LEU A 236 4.45 -30.15 17.84
N ARG A 237 4.48 -29.71 16.59
CA ARG A 237 4.28 -30.51 15.39
C ARG A 237 5.48 -30.34 14.47
N VAL A 238 6.34 -31.35 14.44
CA VAL A 238 7.49 -31.43 13.53
C VAL A 238 6.97 -31.79 12.13
N ILE A 239 7.32 -31.01 11.11
CA ILE A 239 6.89 -31.17 9.72
C ILE A 239 8.09 -31.42 8.80
N PRO A 240 7.92 -32.08 7.63
CA PRO A 240 9.01 -32.27 6.68
C PRO A 240 9.53 -30.94 6.12
N THR A 241 10.84 -30.80 5.99
CA THR A 241 11.48 -29.65 5.32
C THR A 241 11.15 -29.62 3.82
N LYS A 242 10.37 -28.62 3.41
CA LYS A 242 9.90 -28.41 2.03
C LYS A 242 9.54 -26.95 1.84
N TYR A 243 10.09 -26.27 0.84
CA TYR A 243 9.80 -24.85 0.64
C TYR A 243 8.56 -24.65 -0.26
N PRO A 244 7.59 -23.75 0.05
CA PRO A 244 7.49 -22.88 1.25
C PRO A 244 6.47 -23.42 2.27
N SER A 245 6.85 -24.43 3.08
CA SER A 245 6.04 -24.99 4.17
C SER A 245 5.54 -23.93 5.15
N GLY A 246 6.36 -22.91 5.42
CA GLY A 246 6.05 -21.77 6.28
C GLY A 246 5.05 -20.76 5.70
N GLY A 247 4.58 -20.96 4.47
CA GLY A 247 3.50 -20.17 3.88
C GLY A 247 2.19 -20.32 4.66
N ALA A 248 1.43 -19.24 4.84
CA ALA A 248 0.25 -19.24 5.71
C ALA A 248 -0.83 -20.25 5.30
N LYS A 249 -1.07 -20.40 3.99
CA LYS A 249 -2.02 -21.40 3.45
C LYS A 249 -1.46 -22.83 3.59
N GLN A 250 -0.18 -23.00 3.26
CA GLN A 250 0.55 -24.28 3.28
C GLN A 250 0.63 -24.85 4.71
N LEU A 251 1.14 -24.09 5.68
CA LEU A 251 1.26 -24.54 7.07
C LEU A 251 -0.11 -24.86 7.70
N THR A 252 -1.14 -24.06 7.39
CA THR A 252 -2.51 -24.34 7.83
C THR A 252 -3.02 -25.67 7.28
N TRP A 253 -2.76 -25.97 6.01
CA TRP A 253 -3.12 -27.25 5.40
C TRP A 253 -2.33 -28.43 5.99
N ILE A 254 -1.01 -28.31 6.14
CA ILE A 254 -0.13 -29.35 6.71
C ILE A 254 -0.59 -29.76 8.12
N LEU A 255 -0.91 -28.77 8.97
CA LEU A 255 -1.22 -28.97 10.39
C LEU A 255 -2.68 -29.27 10.68
N THR A 256 -3.62 -28.61 10.00
CA THR A 256 -5.06 -28.67 10.30
C THR A 256 -5.87 -29.36 9.21
N GLY A 257 -5.38 -29.35 7.97
CA GLY A 257 -6.11 -29.87 6.82
C GLY A 257 -7.31 -29.03 6.38
N LYS A 258 -7.45 -27.80 6.89
CA LYS A 258 -8.39 -26.80 6.39
C LYS A 258 -7.71 -25.99 5.28
N GLN A 259 -8.42 -25.71 4.20
CA GLN A 259 -8.00 -24.76 3.17
C GLN A 259 -8.66 -23.40 3.42
N VAL A 260 -7.94 -22.31 3.18
CA VAL A 260 -8.52 -20.95 3.24
C VAL A 260 -9.27 -20.72 1.92
N PRO A 261 -10.57 -20.36 1.93
CA PRO A 261 -11.31 -20.11 0.70
C PRO A 261 -10.73 -18.91 -0.07
N HIS A 262 -10.88 -18.91 -1.40
CA HIS A 262 -10.44 -17.81 -2.25
C HIS A 262 -11.06 -16.47 -1.78
N GLY A 263 -10.24 -15.41 -1.71
CA GLY A 263 -10.62 -14.10 -1.16
C GLY A 263 -10.82 -14.05 0.36
N GLY A 264 -10.86 -15.20 1.05
CA GLY A 264 -11.04 -15.29 2.50
C GLY A 264 -9.74 -15.17 3.29
N ARG A 265 -9.89 -15.14 4.62
CA ARG A 265 -8.79 -15.08 5.60
C ARG A 265 -8.74 -16.37 6.42
N SER A 266 -7.59 -16.66 7.03
CA SER A 266 -7.47 -17.82 7.93
C SER A 266 -8.43 -17.72 9.13
N SER A 267 -8.78 -16.51 9.58
CA SER A 267 -9.79 -16.26 10.61
C SER A 267 -11.16 -16.86 10.28
N ASP A 268 -11.50 -16.95 8.99
CA ASP A 268 -12.83 -17.34 8.52
C ASP A 268 -13.02 -18.86 8.59
N ILE A 269 -11.92 -19.61 8.72
CA ILE A 269 -11.89 -21.06 9.01
C ILE A 269 -11.51 -21.36 10.48
N GLY A 270 -11.51 -20.33 11.34
CA GLY A 270 -11.18 -20.42 12.76
C GLY A 270 -9.68 -20.61 13.06
N VAL A 271 -8.79 -20.13 12.19
CA VAL A 271 -7.34 -20.27 12.33
C VAL A 271 -6.64 -18.92 12.38
N LEU A 272 -5.81 -18.68 13.40
CA LEU A 272 -4.94 -17.51 13.45
C LEU A 272 -3.49 -17.99 13.51
N MET A 273 -2.65 -17.55 12.58
CA MET A 273 -1.22 -17.89 12.56
C MET A 273 -0.36 -16.73 13.05
N GLN A 274 0.60 -16.94 13.95
CA GLN A 274 1.66 -15.99 14.31
C GLN A 274 3.04 -16.60 14.13
N ASN A 275 4.07 -15.78 13.93
CA ASN A 275 5.47 -16.22 13.86
C ASN A 275 6.11 -16.24 15.26
N VAL A 276 7.12 -17.10 15.49
CA VAL A 276 7.79 -17.23 16.81
C VAL A 276 8.43 -15.92 17.30
N GLY A 277 9.12 -15.17 16.43
CA GLY A 277 9.62 -13.83 16.77
C GLY A 277 8.51 -12.86 17.18
N THR A 278 7.31 -12.99 16.60
CA THR A 278 6.14 -12.19 17.02
C THR A 278 5.63 -12.58 18.41
N ALA A 279 5.61 -13.89 18.73
CA ALA A 279 5.24 -14.35 20.07
C ALA A 279 6.23 -13.86 21.14
N TYR A 280 7.53 -13.94 20.84
CA TYR A 280 8.59 -13.38 21.67
C TYR A 280 8.43 -11.87 21.91
N ALA A 281 8.13 -11.10 20.86
CA ALA A 281 7.87 -9.66 20.98
C ALA A 281 6.59 -9.35 21.81
N VAL A 282 5.56 -10.20 21.75
CA VAL A 282 4.38 -10.11 22.63
C VAL A 282 4.76 -10.35 24.10
N LYS A 283 5.63 -11.32 24.39
CA LYS A 283 6.17 -11.54 25.75
C LYS A 283 6.85 -10.28 26.28
N ARG A 284 7.77 -9.70 25.50
CA ARG A 284 8.51 -8.49 25.89
C ARG A 284 7.60 -7.30 26.13
N ALA A 285 6.64 -7.06 25.25
CA ALA A 285 5.67 -5.98 25.41
C ALA A 285 4.82 -6.13 26.68
N VAL A 286 4.31 -7.34 26.95
CA VAL A 286 3.41 -7.58 28.09
C VAL A 286 4.20 -7.76 29.38
N ILE A 287 5.00 -8.83 29.51
CA ILE A 287 5.65 -9.21 30.77
C ILE A 287 6.82 -8.29 31.13
N ASP A 288 7.66 -7.92 30.17
CA ASP A 288 8.91 -7.18 30.48
C ASP A 288 8.72 -5.66 30.47
N GLY A 289 7.63 -5.16 29.88
CA GLY A 289 7.46 -3.71 29.68
C GLY A 289 8.42 -3.15 28.64
N GLU A 290 8.77 -3.94 27.63
CA GLU A 290 9.74 -3.57 26.60
C GLU A 290 9.09 -3.46 25.21
N PRO A 291 9.02 -2.26 24.61
CA PRO A 291 8.54 -2.09 23.24
C PRO A 291 9.51 -2.66 22.21
N LEU A 292 9.00 -2.92 21.00
CA LEU A 292 9.78 -3.50 19.90
C LEU A 292 10.84 -2.51 19.39
N THR A 293 12.03 -2.59 19.98
CA THR A 293 13.22 -1.76 19.69
C THR A 293 14.34 -2.54 18.98
N GLU A 294 14.26 -3.87 18.97
CA GLU A 294 15.24 -4.76 18.35
C GLU A 294 14.59 -6.06 17.87
N ARG A 295 15.27 -6.79 16.98
CA ARG A 295 14.90 -8.16 16.58
C ARG A 295 16.13 -9.00 16.27
N VAL A 296 15.95 -10.32 16.21
CA VAL A 296 17.00 -11.21 15.67
C VAL A 296 17.09 -11.05 14.15
N VAL A 297 18.32 -10.97 13.65
CA VAL A 297 18.68 -10.90 12.24
C VAL A 297 19.80 -11.90 11.94
N THR A 298 19.64 -12.71 10.89
CA THR A 298 20.73 -13.56 10.37
C THR A 298 21.68 -12.73 9.50
N LEU A 299 22.98 -12.86 9.72
CA LEU A 299 24.05 -12.28 8.90
C LEU A 299 24.86 -13.46 8.33
N THR A 300 24.91 -13.63 7.01
CA THR A 300 25.39 -14.89 6.41
C THR A 300 25.81 -14.74 4.94
N GLY A 301 26.41 -15.78 4.36
CA GLY A 301 27.01 -15.79 3.01
C GLY A 301 28.52 -15.63 3.06
N GLU A 302 29.22 -16.13 2.04
CA GLU A 302 30.68 -16.22 1.96
C GLU A 302 31.42 -14.87 1.94
N ALA A 303 30.74 -13.75 1.68
CA ALA A 303 31.35 -12.42 1.82
C ALA A 303 31.46 -11.97 3.29
N VAL A 304 30.94 -12.75 4.24
CA VAL A 304 30.90 -12.47 5.67
C VAL A 304 31.86 -13.39 6.42
N ALA A 305 32.91 -12.84 7.05
CA ALA A 305 33.90 -13.64 7.78
C ALA A 305 33.36 -14.33 9.05
N ARG A 306 32.27 -13.81 9.65
CA ARG A 306 31.69 -14.33 10.91
C ARG A 306 30.16 -14.47 10.78
N PRO A 307 29.66 -15.42 9.97
CA PRO A 307 28.22 -15.67 9.82
C PRO A 307 27.59 -16.05 11.17
N GLY A 308 26.28 -15.85 11.29
CA GLY A 308 25.53 -16.12 12.50
C GLY A 308 24.37 -15.16 12.73
N ASN A 309 23.82 -15.15 13.95
CA ASN A 309 22.64 -14.36 14.27
C ASN A 309 22.96 -13.29 15.32
N VAL A 310 22.30 -12.14 15.19
CA VAL A 310 22.53 -10.98 16.06
C VAL A 310 21.23 -10.35 16.53
N TRP A 311 21.27 -9.73 17.72
CA TRP A 311 20.26 -8.77 18.15
C TRP A 311 20.52 -7.43 17.48
N ALA A 312 19.70 -7.10 16.48
CA ALA A 312 19.78 -5.83 15.76
C ALA A 312 18.74 -4.84 16.29
N ARG A 313 19.22 -3.71 16.81
CA ARG A 313 18.41 -2.50 17.05
C ARG A 313 17.72 -2.08 15.75
N LEU A 314 16.43 -1.73 15.83
CA LEU A 314 15.75 -1.12 14.69
C LEU A 314 16.39 0.23 14.35
N GLY A 315 16.41 0.58 13.07
CA GLY A 315 17.05 1.78 12.55
C GLY A 315 18.58 1.74 12.44
N THR A 316 19.24 0.65 12.86
CA THR A 316 20.67 0.44 12.62
C THR A 316 20.95 0.42 11.12
N PRO A 317 21.95 1.16 10.59
CA PRO A 317 22.37 1.04 9.20
C PRO A 317 22.86 -0.39 8.89
N VAL A 318 22.43 -0.98 7.78
CA VAL A 318 22.82 -2.35 7.37
C VAL A 318 24.35 -2.52 7.32
N ARG A 319 25.09 -1.49 6.87
CA ARG A 319 26.56 -1.47 6.88
C ARG A 319 27.17 -1.74 8.26
N HIS A 320 26.53 -1.32 9.34
CA HIS A 320 27.05 -1.50 10.70
C HIS A 320 27.00 -2.97 11.11
N LEU A 321 25.91 -3.67 10.77
CA LEU A 321 25.78 -5.11 11.00
C LEU A 321 26.76 -5.91 10.14
N LEU A 322 26.91 -5.54 8.86
CA LEU A 322 27.85 -6.19 7.94
C LEU A 322 29.30 -6.00 8.40
N ASN A 323 29.69 -4.78 8.78
CA ASN A 323 31.01 -4.50 9.35
C ASN A 323 31.25 -5.33 10.62
N PHE A 324 30.27 -5.42 11.53
CA PHE A 324 30.36 -6.28 12.72
C PHE A 324 30.55 -7.75 12.36
N ALA A 325 29.88 -8.24 11.31
CA ALA A 325 30.04 -9.61 10.85
C ALA A 325 31.36 -9.86 10.06
N GLY A 326 32.18 -8.83 9.83
CA GLY A 326 33.42 -8.94 9.07
C GLY A 326 33.17 -9.08 7.57
N PHE A 327 32.21 -8.33 7.03
CA PHE A 327 31.93 -8.25 5.61
C PHE A 327 33.10 -7.64 4.85
N VAL A 328 33.58 -8.33 3.81
CA VAL A 328 34.66 -7.86 2.93
C VAL A 328 34.06 -7.60 1.54
N PRO A 329 33.80 -6.32 1.18
CA PRO A 329 33.29 -6.01 -0.15
C PRO A 329 34.36 -6.32 -1.22
N ARG A 330 34.02 -7.17 -2.18
CA ARG A 330 34.84 -7.41 -3.38
C ARG A 330 34.63 -6.26 -4.38
N GLN A 331 35.67 -5.96 -5.15
CA GLN A 331 35.88 -4.64 -5.77
C GLN A 331 34.84 -4.11 -6.78
N ASN A 332 33.84 -4.90 -7.23
CA ASN A 332 32.79 -4.40 -8.15
C ASN A 332 31.34 -4.86 -7.86
N ASP A 333 31.09 -6.06 -7.32
CA ASP A 333 29.72 -6.61 -7.20
C ASP A 333 29.41 -7.20 -5.81
N SER A 334 29.46 -6.36 -4.78
CA SER A 334 29.12 -6.78 -3.41
C SER A 334 27.60 -6.72 -3.14
N MET A 335 26.86 -7.60 -3.81
CA MET A 335 25.42 -7.76 -3.64
C MET A 335 25.06 -8.14 -2.20
N VAL A 336 24.12 -7.43 -1.59
CA VAL A 336 23.52 -7.81 -0.30
C VAL A 336 22.01 -7.97 -0.48
N ILE A 337 21.50 -9.14 -0.15
CA ILE A 337 20.09 -9.53 -0.27
C ILE A 337 19.44 -9.46 1.10
N MET A 338 18.40 -8.64 1.24
CA MET A 338 17.54 -8.64 2.42
C MET A 338 16.40 -9.63 2.22
N GLY A 339 16.22 -10.57 3.16
CA GLY A 339 15.08 -11.50 3.18
C GLY A 339 15.30 -12.90 2.59
N GLY A 340 16.55 -13.31 2.35
CA GLY A 340 16.89 -14.64 1.80
C GLY A 340 16.83 -14.72 0.26
N PRO A 341 17.31 -15.82 -0.35
CA PRO A 341 17.55 -15.88 -1.79
C PRO A 341 16.27 -16.00 -2.66
N LEU A 342 15.15 -16.51 -2.14
CA LEU A 342 13.92 -16.74 -2.91
C LEU A 342 12.90 -15.61 -2.73
N MET A 343 12.60 -15.23 -1.49
CA MET A 343 11.65 -14.14 -1.19
C MET A 343 12.30 -12.76 -1.12
N GLY A 344 13.61 -12.65 -0.91
CA GLY A 344 14.29 -11.40 -0.67
C GLY A 344 14.40 -10.46 -1.87
N PHE A 345 15.22 -9.43 -1.70
CA PHE A 345 15.59 -8.47 -2.74
C PHE A 345 16.98 -7.87 -2.45
N THR A 346 17.70 -7.53 -3.51
CA THR A 346 18.98 -6.83 -3.41
C THR A 346 18.80 -5.41 -2.89
N LEU A 347 19.62 -5.02 -1.92
CA LEU A 347 19.68 -3.67 -1.39
C LEU A 347 20.44 -2.74 -2.34
N PRO A 348 19.91 -1.55 -2.68
CA PRO A 348 20.60 -0.61 -3.57
C PRO A 348 21.79 0.11 -2.90
N TRP A 349 21.85 0.14 -1.57
CA TRP A 349 22.99 0.63 -0.77
C TRP A 349 22.93 0.05 0.65
N LEU A 350 24.03 0.14 1.38
CA LEU A 350 24.18 -0.45 2.73
C LEU A 350 23.82 0.51 3.87
N ASP A 351 23.58 1.79 3.57
CA ASP A 351 23.08 2.80 4.52
C ASP A 351 21.55 2.73 4.78
N VAL A 352 20.84 1.74 4.22
CA VAL A 352 19.44 1.49 4.59
C VAL A 352 19.33 1.11 6.07
N PRO A 353 18.26 1.54 6.77
CA PRO A 353 17.99 1.08 8.13
C PRO A 353 17.43 -0.35 8.17
N VAL A 354 17.82 -1.09 9.19
CA VAL A 354 17.15 -2.32 9.63
C VAL A 354 15.76 -1.98 10.15
N VAL A 355 14.73 -2.62 9.63
CA VAL A 355 13.31 -2.37 9.98
C VAL A 355 12.67 -3.62 10.59
N LYS A 356 11.44 -3.49 11.13
CA LYS A 356 10.70 -4.61 11.76
C LYS A 356 10.63 -5.89 10.90
N ILE A 357 10.73 -5.78 9.58
CA ILE A 357 10.65 -6.90 8.62
C ILE A 357 12.03 -7.45 8.16
N THR A 358 13.15 -6.84 8.56
CA THR A 358 14.51 -7.32 8.22
C THR A 358 14.86 -8.56 9.04
N ASN A 359 14.71 -9.76 8.50
CA ASN A 359 15.03 -11.03 9.17
C ASN A 359 16.41 -11.60 8.81
N CYS A 360 16.91 -11.33 7.61
CA CYS A 360 18.20 -11.82 7.12
C CYS A 360 18.87 -10.78 6.22
N LEU A 361 20.20 -10.68 6.34
CA LEU A 361 21.11 -9.98 5.44
C LEU A 361 22.09 -11.03 4.91
N LEU A 362 21.84 -11.48 3.68
CA LEU A 362 22.67 -12.44 2.96
C LEU A 362 23.62 -11.65 2.06
N ALA A 363 24.93 -11.83 2.23
CA ALA A 363 25.96 -11.28 1.35
C ALA A 363 26.71 -12.46 0.71
N PRO A 364 26.18 -13.01 -0.40
CA PRO A 364 26.68 -14.24 -0.96
C PRO A 364 27.92 -13.99 -1.84
N SER A 365 28.68 -15.03 -2.13
CA SER A 365 29.67 -14.98 -3.21
C SER A 365 29.06 -15.31 -4.58
N GLU A 366 29.81 -15.03 -5.65
CA GLU A 366 29.53 -15.55 -6.99
C GLU A 366 29.53 -17.10 -7.04
N GLN A 367 30.22 -17.77 -6.12
CA GLN A 367 30.23 -19.24 -6.05
C GLN A 367 28.96 -19.79 -5.40
N GLU A 368 28.41 -19.10 -4.40
CA GLU A 368 27.12 -19.45 -3.77
C GLU A 368 25.91 -19.16 -4.67
N MET A 369 25.94 -18.05 -5.41
CA MET A 369 24.86 -17.63 -6.32
C MET A 369 24.93 -18.29 -7.71
N GLY A 370 26.14 -18.66 -8.14
CA GLY A 370 26.44 -18.90 -9.55
C GLY A 370 26.53 -17.61 -10.38
N PRO A 371 26.99 -17.69 -11.63
CA PRO A 371 27.00 -16.55 -12.54
C PRO A 371 25.57 -16.12 -12.87
N ALA A 372 25.35 -14.81 -13.01
CA ALA A 372 24.06 -14.26 -13.40
C ALA A 372 23.70 -14.68 -14.85
N THR A 373 22.87 -15.71 -14.99
CA THR A 373 22.43 -16.22 -16.29
C THR A 373 21.42 -15.24 -16.92
N PRO A 374 21.64 -14.74 -18.15
CA PRO A 374 20.73 -13.80 -18.80
C PRO A 374 19.37 -14.44 -19.12
N GLU A 375 18.26 -13.69 -18.93
CA GLU A 375 16.90 -14.15 -19.24
C GLU A 375 16.82 -14.69 -20.68
N GLN A 376 16.47 -15.97 -20.80
CA GLN A 376 16.21 -16.62 -22.08
C GLN A 376 14.70 -16.68 -22.38
N PRO A 377 14.30 -16.82 -23.65
CA PRO A 377 12.89 -17.04 -24.01
C PRO A 377 12.28 -18.25 -23.30
N CYS A 378 10.99 -18.15 -22.94
CA CYS A 378 10.27 -19.22 -22.27
C CYS A 378 10.06 -20.43 -23.20
N ILE A 379 10.76 -21.55 -22.93
CA ILE A 379 10.68 -22.80 -23.70
C ILE A 379 9.42 -23.64 -23.44
N ARG A 380 8.49 -23.15 -22.62
CA ARG A 380 7.21 -23.80 -22.29
C ARG A 380 7.27 -25.20 -21.64
N CYS A 381 8.32 -25.47 -20.85
CA CYS A 381 8.54 -26.73 -20.13
C CYS A 381 7.57 -27.08 -18.97
N SER A 382 6.59 -26.22 -18.64
CA SER A 382 5.64 -26.38 -17.52
C SER A 382 6.17 -26.51 -16.08
N ALA A 383 7.48 -26.73 -15.85
CA ALA A 383 8.08 -26.88 -14.51
C ALA A 383 7.66 -25.78 -13.49
N CYS A 384 7.52 -24.54 -13.95
CA CYS A 384 7.07 -23.43 -13.11
C CYS A 384 5.64 -23.57 -12.54
N ALA A 385 4.76 -24.33 -13.21
CA ALA A 385 3.42 -24.64 -12.74
C ALA A 385 3.44 -25.81 -11.74
N GLU A 386 4.19 -26.87 -12.06
CA GLU A 386 4.40 -28.02 -11.15
C GLU A 386 5.00 -27.60 -9.81
N ALA A 387 5.94 -26.65 -9.81
CA ALA A 387 6.55 -26.11 -8.60
C ALA A 387 5.67 -25.10 -7.84
N CYS A 388 4.52 -24.67 -8.38
CA CYS A 388 3.73 -23.58 -7.80
C CYS A 388 2.88 -24.07 -6.60
N PRO A 389 3.17 -23.64 -5.36
CA PRO A 389 2.47 -24.13 -4.16
C PRO A 389 1.06 -23.50 -3.98
N ALA A 390 0.54 -22.85 -5.01
CA ALA A 390 -0.72 -22.12 -5.02
C ALA A 390 -1.59 -22.48 -6.25
N ASP A 391 -1.23 -23.55 -6.98
CA ASP A 391 -1.93 -24.06 -8.17
C ASP A 391 -2.20 -23.01 -9.27
N LEU A 392 -1.33 -21.99 -9.35
CA LEU A 392 -1.37 -21.01 -10.43
C LEU A 392 -0.66 -21.55 -11.68
N MET A 393 -0.79 -20.82 -12.79
CA MET A 393 -0.07 -21.09 -14.04
C MET A 393 0.93 -19.96 -14.34
N PRO A 394 2.12 -19.93 -13.71
CA PRO A 394 3.05 -18.80 -13.78
C PRO A 394 3.47 -18.43 -15.21
N GLN A 395 3.52 -19.42 -16.11
CA GLN A 395 3.76 -19.18 -17.53
C GLN A 395 2.76 -18.21 -18.16
N GLN A 396 1.45 -18.38 -17.93
CA GLN A 396 0.42 -17.51 -18.51
C GLN A 396 0.46 -16.13 -17.83
N LEU A 397 0.59 -16.11 -16.51
CA LEU A 397 0.76 -14.88 -15.75
C LEU A 397 1.96 -14.06 -16.23
N TYR A 398 3.07 -14.70 -16.60
CA TYR A 398 4.25 -14.02 -17.16
C TYR A 398 3.94 -13.35 -18.50
N TRP A 399 3.26 -14.05 -19.43
CA TRP A 399 2.88 -13.46 -20.70
C TRP A 399 1.86 -12.32 -20.56
N PHE A 400 0.96 -12.39 -19.58
CA PHE A 400 0.05 -11.28 -19.28
C PHE A 400 0.78 -10.09 -18.66
N SER A 401 1.67 -10.33 -17.68
CA SER A 401 2.47 -9.29 -17.02
C SER A 401 3.40 -8.58 -18.00
N LYS A 402 4.20 -9.35 -18.76
CA LYS A 402 5.13 -8.83 -19.79
C LYS A 402 4.40 -8.11 -20.95
N GLY A 403 3.11 -8.38 -21.13
CA GLY A 403 2.26 -7.71 -22.10
C GLY A 403 1.36 -6.60 -21.54
N ALA A 404 1.51 -6.21 -20.26
CA ALA A 404 0.64 -5.25 -19.56
C ALA A 404 -0.88 -5.57 -19.68
N GLN A 405 -1.23 -6.86 -19.69
CA GLN A 405 -2.61 -7.34 -19.84
C GLN A 405 -3.28 -7.51 -18.46
N HIS A 406 -3.38 -6.43 -17.70
CA HIS A 406 -3.78 -6.42 -16.30
C HIS A 406 -5.12 -7.13 -16.02
N ASP A 407 -6.12 -6.95 -16.89
CA ASP A 407 -7.43 -7.61 -16.75
C ASP A 407 -7.33 -9.14 -16.85
N LYS A 408 -6.39 -9.65 -17.66
CA LYS A 408 -6.12 -11.09 -17.77
C LYS A 408 -5.30 -11.59 -16.58
N ALA A 409 -4.31 -10.83 -16.12
CA ALA A 409 -3.58 -11.15 -14.90
C ALA A 409 -4.53 -11.26 -13.67
N ARG A 410 -5.52 -10.36 -13.58
CA ARG A 410 -6.62 -10.44 -12.61
C ARG A 410 -7.51 -11.66 -12.79
N SER A 411 -7.98 -11.96 -14.01
CA SER A 411 -8.86 -13.12 -14.25
C SER A 411 -8.17 -14.46 -13.99
N TRP A 412 -6.84 -14.51 -14.13
CA TRP A 412 -5.98 -15.63 -13.76
C TRP A 412 -5.43 -15.56 -12.31
N GLN A 413 -6.05 -14.74 -11.46
CA GLN A 413 -5.81 -14.68 -10.01
C GLN A 413 -4.37 -14.39 -9.60
N ILE A 414 -3.68 -13.46 -10.28
CA ILE A 414 -2.31 -13.06 -9.88
C ILE A 414 -2.20 -12.62 -8.41
N ASN A 415 -3.29 -12.10 -7.83
CA ASN A 415 -3.37 -11.72 -6.42
C ASN A 415 -3.21 -12.90 -5.44
N ASP A 416 -3.49 -14.14 -5.85
CA ASP A 416 -3.24 -15.34 -5.04
C ASP A 416 -1.77 -15.78 -5.06
N CYS A 417 -0.94 -15.22 -5.93
CA CYS A 417 0.50 -15.51 -5.95
C CYS A 417 1.13 -15.06 -4.63
N ILE A 418 1.87 -15.94 -3.96
CA ILE A 418 2.55 -15.63 -2.69
C ILE A 418 4.00 -15.13 -2.84
N GLU A 419 4.45 -14.87 -4.08
CA GLU A 419 5.79 -14.32 -4.39
C GLU A 419 6.98 -15.13 -3.83
N CYS A 420 6.78 -16.44 -3.65
CA CYS A 420 7.75 -17.33 -3.02
C CYS A 420 8.99 -17.70 -3.86
N GLY A 421 9.19 -17.19 -5.07
CA GLY A 421 10.39 -17.52 -5.87
C GLY A 421 10.44 -18.95 -6.47
N ALA A 422 9.68 -19.93 -5.95
CA ALA A 422 9.76 -21.34 -6.36
C ALA A 422 9.64 -21.57 -7.88
N CYS A 423 8.76 -20.81 -8.56
CA CYS A 423 8.59 -20.88 -10.01
C CYS A 423 9.79 -20.32 -10.81
N ALA A 424 10.51 -19.33 -10.26
CA ALA A 424 11.72 -18.76 -10.88
C ALA A 424 12.93 -19.68 -10.66
N TRP A 425 13.05 -20.28 -9.46
CA TRP A 425 14.10 -21.25 -9.11
C TRP A 425 14.16 -22.43 -10.10
N VAL A 426 13.01 -22.99 -10.47
CA VAL A 426 12.94 -24.13 -11.41
C VAL A 426 12.95 -23.74 -12.88
N CYS A 427 13.14 -22.46 -13.22
CA CYS A 427 13.02 -21.99 -14.60
C CYS A 427 14.33 -22.24 -15.39
N PRO A 428 14.38 -23.18 -16.37
CA PRO A 428 15.59 -23.41 -17.15
C PRO A 428 15.96 -22.24 -18.07
N SER A 429 15.00 -21.33 -18.32
CA SER A 429 15.21 -20.10 -19.08
C SER A 429 15.72 -18.92 -18.22
N SER A 430 15.96 -19.13 -16.91
CA SER A 430 16.38 -18.09 -15.96
C SER A 430 15.47 -16.84 -15.95
N ILE A 431 14.16 -17.03 -16.16
CA ILE A 431 13.19 -15.93 -16.18
C ILE A 431 12.87 -15.51 -14.73
N PRO A 432 13.03 -14.23 -14.35
CA PRO A 432 12.75 -13.73 -13.00
C PRO A 432 11.24 -13.54 -12.77
N LEU A 433 10.46 -14.63 -12.87
CA LEU A 433 8.98 -14.63 -12.86
C LEU A 433 8.37 -13.81 -11.72
N VAL A 434 8.94 -13.88 -10.51
CA VAL A 434 8.43 -13.14 -9.34
C VAL A 434 8.63 -11.64 -9.44
N GLN A 435 9.68 -11.16 -10.13
CA GLN A 435 9.87 -9.73 -10.35
C GLN A 435 8.75 -9.17 -11.25
N TYR A 436 8.43 -9.88 -12.33
CA TYR A 436 7.29 -9.56 -13.18
C TYR A 436 5.96 -9.56 -12.41
N PHE A 437 5.72 -10.55 -11.54
CA PHE A 437 4.47 -10.60 -10.74
C PHE A 437 4.40 -9.50 -9.67
N ARG A 438 5.52 -9.13 -9.06
CA ARG A 438 5.62 -8.00 -8.12
C ARG A 438 5.28 -6.68 -8.82
N GLN A 439 5.86 -6.45 -10.00
CA GLN A 439 5.57 -5.28 -10.82
C GLN A 439 4.08 -5.23 -11.22
N GLU A 440 3.57 -6.29 -11.83
CA GLU A 440 2.17 -6.38 -12.29
C GLU A 440 1.17 -6.14 -11.15
N LYS A 441 1.41 -6.71 -9.96
CA LYS A 441 0.60 -6.43 -8.77
C LYS A 441 0.68 -4.97 -8.31
N ALA A 442 1.86 -4.36 -8.35
CA ALA A 442 2.04 -2.96 -7.98
C ALA A 442 1.30 -2.02 -8.96
N GLU A 443 1.35 -2.33 -10.25
CA GLU A 443 0.61 -1.62 -11.31
C GLU A 443 -0.91 -1.78 -11.15
N ILE A 444 -1.39 -3.02 -10.98
CA ILE A 444 -2.78 -3.35 -10.62
C ILE A 444 -3.25 -2.54 -9.39
N TYR A 445 -2.44 -2.49 -8.34
CA TYR A 445 -2.76 -1.76 -7.11
C TYR A 445 -2.78 -0.24 -7.31
N ALA A 446 -1.86 0.30 -8.12
CA ALA A 446 -1.84 1.72 -8.46
C ALA A 446 -3.09 2.13 -9.25
N LEU A 447 -3.49 1.31 -10.22
CA LEU A 447 -4.74 1.48 -10.99
C LEU A 447 -5.98 1.44 -10.07
N ASP A 448 -6.05 0.48 -9.14
CA ASP A 448 -7.16 0.39 -8.17
C ASP A 448 -7.19 1.58 -7.19
N ALA A 449 -6.02 2.07 -6.77
CA ALA A 449 -5.90 3.27 -5.94
C ALA A 449 -6.31 4.54 -6.69
N GLU A 450 -5.99 4.66 -7.98
CA GLU A 450 -6.46 5.76 -8.82
C GLU A 450 -7.98 5.68 -9.08
N ALA A 451 -8.49 4.53 -9.51
CA ALA A 451 -9.92 4.32 -9.74
C ALA A 451 -10.77 4.66 -8.50
N ARG A 452 -10.31 4.24 -7.31
CA ARG A 452 -10.94 4.61 -6.03
C ARG A 452 -10.87 6.10 -5.73
N ARG A 453 -9.71 6.76 -5.89
CA ARG A 453 -9.58 8.22 -5.71
C ARG A 453 -10.51 8.99 -6.67
N ASN A 454 -10.65 8.52 -7.90
CA ASN A 454 -11.54 9.10 -8.91
C ASN A 454 -13.02 8.88 -8.54
N ALA A 455 -13.39 7.70 -8.03
CA ALA A 455 -14.73 7.43 -7.52
C ALA A 455 -15.08 8.30 -6.29
N GLU A 456 -14.17 8.44 -5.32
CA GLU A 456 -14.33 9.31 -4.15
C GLU A 456 -14.37 10.80 -4.53
N ALA A 457 -13.62 11.23 -5.55
CA ALA A 457 -13.70 12.58 -6.09
C ALA A 457 -15.06 12.83 -6.78
N LYS A 458 -15.56 11.86 -7.57
CA LYS A 458 -16.88 11.90 -8.20
C LYS A 458 -18.00 11.99 -7.16
N GLN A 459 -17.99 11.13 -6.14
CA GLN A 459 -18.97 11.16 -5.04
C GLN A 459 -18.97 12.52 -4.30
N ARG A 460 -17.79 13.08 -4.01
CA ARG A 460 -17.68 14.42 -3.40
C ARG A 460 -18.20 15.53 -4.30
N PHE A 461 -18.00 15.43 -5.61
CA PHE A 461 -18.54 16.36 -6.60
C PHE A 461 -20.07 16.28 -6.67
N GLU A 462 -20.62 15.08 -6.82
CA GLU A 462 -22.07 14.82 -6.86
C GLU A 462 -22.76 15.29 -5.57
N ALA A 463 -22.20 14.97 -4.39
CA ALA A 463 -22.73 15.44 -3.11
C ALA A 463 -22.70 16.99 -2.98
N ARG A 464 -21.66 17.65 -3.52
CA ARG A 464 -21.59 19.12 -3.57
C ARG A 464 -22.64 19.70 -4.52
N GLN A 465 -22.85 19.08 -5.69
CA GLN A 465 -23.85 19.52 -6.65
C GLN A 465 -25.27 19.37 -6.09
N GLN A 466 -25.62 18.23 -5.50
CA GLN A 466 -26.89 18.01 -4.82
C GLN A 466 -27.12 18.99 -3.65
N ARG A 467 -26.06 19.47 -2.99
CA ARG A 467 -26.19 20.50 -1.95
C ARG A 467 -26.51 21.87 -2.57
N LEU A 468 -25.80 22.27 -3.61
CA LEU A 468 -26.04 23.53 -4.34
C LEU A 468 -27.44 23.57 -4.99
N GLU A 469 -27.91 22.44 -5.52
CA GLU A 469 -29.26 22.30 -6.08
C GLU A 469 -30.33 22.42 -4.99
N ARG A 470 -30.13 21.79 -3.82
CA ARG A 470 -31.01 21.97 -2.65
C ARG A 470 -31.03 23.41 -2.12
N GLU A 471 -29.87 24.05 -2.02
CA GLU A 471 -29.77 25.47 -1.62
C GLU A 471 -30.47 26.39 -2.64
N LYS A 472 -30.30 26.14 -3.94
CA LYS A 472 -30.99 26.88 -5.02
C LYS A 472 -32.51 26.65 -4.97
N ALA A 473 -32.96 25.41 -4.82
CA ALA A 473 -34.39 25.08 -4.70
C ALA A 473 -35.01 25.73 -3.46
N ALA A 474 -34.36 25.64 -2.29
CA ALA A 474 -34.81 26.30 -1.06
C ALA A 474 -34.84 27.83 -1.21
N ARG A 475 -33.88 28.44 -1.93
CA ARG A 475 -33.91 29.88 -2.25
C ARG A 475 -35.05 30.24 -3.18
N MET A 476 -35.34 29.44 -4.21
CA MET A 476 -36.49 29.70 -5.11
C MET A 476 -37.82 29.50 -4.37
N ALA A 477 -37.95 28.47 -3.53
CA ALA A 477 -39.13 28.26 -2.69
C ALA A 477 -39.35 29.44 -1.72
N ARG A 478 -38.30 29.96 -1.07
CA ARG A 478 -38.39 31.19 -0.26
C ARG A 478 -38.82 32.40 -1.08
N HIS A 479 -38.30 32.56 -2.29
CA HIS A 479 -38.72 33.65 -3.19
C HIS A 479 -40.18 33.50 -3.65
N GLN A 480 -40.66 32.28 -3.90
CA GLN A 480 -42.06 32.00 -4.26
C GLN A 480 -43.00 32.21 -3.06
N GLN A 481 -42.62 31.77 -1.86
CA GLN A 481 -43.36 32.01 -0.62
C GLN A 481 -43.42 33.51 -0.28
N ALA A 482 -42.34 34.27 -0.53
CA ALA A 482 -42.34 35.73 -0.40
C ALA A 482 -43.06 36.46 -1.56
N ALA A 483 -43.43 35.74 -2.63
CA ALA A 483 -44.23 36.24 -3.75
C ALA A 483 -45.68 35.74 -3.71
N VAL A 484 -46.12 35.16 -2.59
CA VAL A 484 -47.55 34.91 -2.34
C VAL A 484 -48.28 36.25 -2.37
N GLN A 485 -49.41 36.28 -3.07
CA GLN A 485 -50.14 37.49 -3.42
C GLN A 485 -50.59 38.28 -2.18
N PRO A 486 -50.65 39.62 -2.24
CA PRO A 486 -51.26 40.44 -1.20
C PRO A 486 -52.73 40.04 -0.99
N ASP A 487 -53.15 39.94 0.27
CA ASP A 487 -54.52 39.59 0.64
C ASP A 487 -55.54 40.55 0.01
N ALA A 488 -56.82 40.16 -0.05
CA ALA A 488 -57.88 40.96 -0.68
C ALA A 488 -57.98 42.41 -0.11
N ARG A 489 -57.63 42.61 1.17
CA ARG A 489 -57.50 43.93 1.81
C ARG A 489 -56.37 44.78 1.24
N ASP A 490 -55.21 44.16 0.97
CA ASP A 490 -54.05 44.86 0.45
C ASP A 490 -54.22 45.20 -1.03
N SER A 491 -54.90 44.35 -1.81
CA SER A 491 -55.32 44.68 -3.18
C SER A 491 -56.24 45.92 -3.22
N GLN A 492 -57.18 46.04 -2.28
CA GLN A 492 -58.01 47.25 -2.14
C GLN A 492 -57.18 48.47 -1.69
N ALA A 493 -56.23 48.30 -0.77
CA ALA A 493 -55.34 49.39 -0.34
C ALA A 493 -54.45 49.90 -1.49
N ILE A 494 -53.94 49.00 -2.34
CA ILE A 494 -53.15 49.32 -3.53
C ILE A 494 -54.02 50.04 -4.58
N GLN A 495 -55.24 49.58 -4.85
CA GLN A 495 -56.16 50.29 -5.74
C GLN A 495 -56.55 51.68 -5.20
N ALA A 496 -56.80 51.81 -3.90
CA ALA A 496 -57.10 53.08 -3.25
C ALA A 496 -55.88 54.02 -3.14
N ALA A 497 -54.65 53.51 -3.28
CA ALA A 497 -53.45 54.31 -3.42
C ALA A 497 -53.25 54.76 -4.88
N LEU A 498 -53.50 53.88 -5.85
CA LEU A 498 -53.46 54.19 -7.28
C LEU A 498 -54.55 55.20 -7.70
N SER A 499 -55.75 55.15 -7.11
CA SER A 499 -56.75 56.20 -7.30
C SER A 499 -56.24 57.54 -6.77
N ARG A 500 -55.76 57.59 -5.52
CA ARG A 500 -55.16 58.81 -4.93
C ARG A 500 -54.00 59.39 -5.73
N VAL A 501 -53.20 58.56 -6.42
CA VAL A 501 -52.15 59.04 -7.34
C VAL A 501 -52.73 59.57 -8.65
N ARG A 502 -53.79 58.97 -9.21
CA ARG A 502 -54.52 59.49 -10.37
C ARG A 502 -55.25 60.79 -10.06
N ASP A 503 -55.90 60.89 -8.90
CA ASP A 503 -56.59 62.10 -8.42
C ASP A 503 -55.58 63.24 -8.22
N LYS A 504 -54.38 62.93 -7.71
CA LYS A 504 -53.29 63.89 -7.55
C LYS A 504 -52.59 64.26 -8.86
N ALA A 505 -52.65 63.40 -9.88
CA ALA A 505 -52.23 63.73 -11.24
C ALA A 505 -53.27 64.60 -11.96
N ALA A 506 -54.57 64.39 -11.72
CA ALA A 506 -55.64 65.26 -12.19
C ALA A 506 -55.56 66.66 -11.55
N SER A 507 -55.16 66.77 -10.27
CA SER A 507 -54.92 68.05 -9.61
C SER A 507 -53.55 68.69 -9.94
N ALA A 508 -52.74 68.09 -10.83
CA ALA A 508 -51.42 68.60 -11.21
C ALA A 508 -51.42 69.30 -12.59
N ALA A 509 -52.60 69.59 -13.16
CA ALA A 509 -52.76 70.36 -14.38
C ALA A 509 -52.70 71.88 -14.12
N GLN A 510 -51.54 72.38 -13.68
CA GLN A 510 -51.15 73.78 -13.87
C GLN A 510 -49.77 73.82 -14.54
N PRO A 511 -49.62 74.49 -15.70
CA PRO A 511 -48.35 74.57 -16.39
C PRO A 511 -47.38 75.44 -15.59
N ILE A 512 -46.27 74.85 -15.13
CA ILE A 512 -45.16 75.61 -14.54
C ILE A 512 -44.32 76.15 -15.70
N GLU A 513 -44.41 77.46 -15.95
CA GLU A 513 -43.50 78.15 -16.86
C GLU A 513 -42.08 78.18 -16.26
N ILE A 514 -41.13 77.54 -16.96
CA ILE A 514 -39.72 77.53 -16.55
C ILE A 514 -38.99 78.64 -17.30
N ILE A 515 -38.74 79.77 -16.62
CA ILE A 515 -37.83 80.81 -17.12
C ILE A 515 -36.40 80.28 -16.98
N ALA A 516 -35.69 80.13 -18.10
CA ALA A 516 -34.33 79.62 -18.12
C ALA A 516 -33.35 80.63 -17.49
N GLY A 517 -32.68 80.26 -16.40
CA GLY A 517 -31.57 81.04 -15.84
C GLY A 517 -31.31 80.94 -14.34
N GLN A 518 -32.24 80.44 -13.52
CA GLN A 518 -32.04 80.32 -12.06
C GLN A 518 -32.14 78.87 -11.55
N LEU A 519 -31.24 78.54 -10.61
CA LEU A 519 -31.23 77.28 -9.87
C LEU A 519 -32.29 77.33 -8.75
N PRO A 520 -33.19 76.33 -8.62
CA PRO A 520 -34.13 76.26 -7.52
C PRO A 520 -33.43 76.14 -6.15
N ASP A 521 -33.89 76.92 -5.17
CA ASP A 521 -33.34 76.88 -3.81
C ASP A 521 -33.72 75.58 -3.08
N ASN A 522 -32.77 74.65 -3.04
CA ASN A 522 -32.92 73.34 -2.40
C ASN A 522 -32.48 73.32 -0.93
N GLN A 523 -32.21 74.47 -0.29
CA GLN A 523 -31.73 74.53 1.10
C GLN A 523 -32.66 73.80 2.09
N ALA A 524 -33.98 73.94 1.94
CA ALA A 524 -34.95 73.24 2.80
C ALA A 524 -34.85 71.71 2.71
N ALA A 525 -34.61 71.17 1.51
CA ALA A 525 -34.43 69.72 1.30
C ALA A 525 -33.11 69.21 1.90
N ILE A 526 -32.05 70.03 1.85
CA ILE A 526 -30.74 69.73 2.45
C ILE A 526 -30.86 69.72 3.98
N ALA A 527 -31.52 70.73 4.57
CA ALA A 527 -31.76 70.81 6.01
C ALA A 527 -32.56 69.61 6.55
N ALA A 528 -33.65 69.22 5.87
CA ALA A 528 -34.45 68.05 6.22
C ALA A 528 -33.64 66.74 6.17
N ARG A 529 -32.70 66.61 5.22
CA ARG A 529 -31.81 65.44 5.10
C ARG A 529 -30.75 65.40 6.20
N ALA A 530 -30.23 66.56 6.62
CA ALA A 530 -29.32 66.67 7.75
C ALA A 530 -30.00 66.28 9.08
N ALA A 531 -31.22 66.78 9.33
CA ALA A 531 -32.00 66.48 10.53
C ALA A 531 -32.27 64.97 10.69
N ARG A 532 -32.67 64.26 9.62
CA ARG A 532 -32.83 62.79 9.65
C ARG A 532 -31.53 62.05 9.97
N LYS A 533 -30.39 62.53 9.45
CA LYS A 533 -29.08 61.93 9.70
C LYS A 533 -28.61 62.15 11.14
N ALA A 534 -28.98 63.26 11.77
CA ALA A 534 -28.76 63.53 13.19
C ALA A 534 -29.63 62.61 14.08
N GLN A 535 -30.94 62.51 13.82
CA GLN A 535 -31.84 61.61 14.57
C GLN A 535 -31.41 60.13 14.49
N ALA A 536 -30.94 59.68 13.32
CA ALA A 536 -30.43 58.32 13.17
C ALA A 536 -29.18 58.06 14.04
N ARG A 537 -28.27 59.04 14.16
CA ARG A 537 -27.09 58.96 15.02
C ARG A 537 -27.46 58.97 16.51
N ALA A 538 -28.40 59.82 16.92
CA ALA A 538 -28.89 59.87 18.30
C ALA A 538 -29.46 58.51 18.75
N ARG A 539 -30.35 57.91 17.95
CA ARG A 539 -30.89 56.55 18.22
C ARG A 539 -29.83 55.45 18.23
N GLN A 540 -28.73 55.63 17.51
CA GLN A 540 -27.63 54.67 17.48
C GLN A 540 -26.73 54.81 18.72
N ALA A 541 -26.56 56.03 19.24
CA ALA A 541 -25.89 56.30 20.52
C ALA A 541 -26.71 55.80 21.72
N GLU A 542 -28.03 56.05 21.74
CA GLU A 542 -28.92 55.50 22.78
C GLU A 542 -28.81 53.96 22.87
N LYS A 543 -28.84 53.27 21.72
CA LYS A 543 -28.67 51.81 21.66
C LYS A 543 -27.29 51.30 22.09
N GLN A 544 -26.26 52.16 22.11
CA GLN A 544 -24.94 51.82 22.65
C GLN A 544 -24.83 52.14 24.15
N ALA A 545 -25.62 53.07 24.67
CA ALA A 545 -25.65 53.42 26.08
C ALA A 545 -26.43 52.43 26.97
N THR A 546 -27.37 51.66 26.41
CA THR A 546 -28.23 50.72 27.16
C THR A 546 -27.76 49.26 27.12
N ALA A 547 -26.47 48.99 26.88
CA ALA A 547 -25.91 47.64 26.94
C ALA A 547 -25.48 47.31 28.40
N PRO A 548 -25.97 46.23 29.03
CA PRO A 548 -25.61 45.91 30.41
C PRO A 548 -24.14 45.50 30.56
N VAL A 549 -23.48 46.02 31.59
CA VAL A 549 -22.15 45.57 32.02
C VAL A 549 -22.30 44.51 33.10
N ALA A 550 -21.72 43.33 32.88
CA ALA A 550 -21.51 42.32 33.91
C ALA A 550 -20.06 41.83 33.82
N ALA A 551 -19.30 42.02 34.91
CA ALA A 551 -17.87 41.78 34.94
C ALA A 551 -17.51 40.30 35.19
N THR A 552 -16.67 39.78 34.30
CA THR A 552 -15.45 38.99 34.54
C THR A 552 -15.04 38.62 35.97
N THR A 553 -14.66 37.34 36.12
CA THR A 553 -13.38 36.94 36.75
C THR A 553 -12.60 36.03 35.79
N SER A 554 -11.26 36.13 35.84
CA SER A 554 -10.20 35.44 35.06
C SER A 554 -10.33 33.90 34.92
N ASP A 555 -9.69 33.20 33.96
CA ASP A 555 -8.42 33.47 33.26
C ASP A 555 -8.37 32.89 31.80
N SER A 556 -7.28 33.22 31.11
CA SER A 556 -6.84 33.07 29.71
C SER A 556 -6.97 31.75 28.94
N GLY A 557 -6.99 31.87 27.60
CA GLY A 557 -6.91 30.77 26.62
C GLY A 557 -7.33 31.20 25.20
N ASP A 558 -6.40 31.68 24.38
CA ASP A 558 -6.66 32.37 23.09
C ASP A 558 -7.31 31.53 21.97
N ASP A 559 -8.25 32.14 21.22
CA ASP A 559 -8.76 31.60 19.95
C ASP A 559 -7.89 32.12 18.76
N PRO A 560 -7.08 31.25 18.11
CA PRO A 560 -6.19 31.65 17.03
C PRO A 560 -6.92 32.19 15.78
N ARG A 561 -8.25 32.01 15.68
CA ARG A 561 -9.06 32.49 14.55
C ARG A 561 -9.24 34.01 14.54
N LYS A 562 -9.26 34.68 15.70
CA LYS A 562 -9.35 36.15 15.77
C LYS A 562 -8.09 36.81 15.23
N ALA A 563 -6.92 36.37 15.69
CA ALA A 563 -5.62 36.89 15.23
C ALA A 563 -5.43 36.73 13.70
N ALA A 564 -5.88 35.61 13.13
CA ALA A 564 -5.81 35.38 11.69
C ALA A 564 -6.68 36.37 10.87
N VAL A 565 -7.86 36.74 11.38
CA VAL A 565 -8.77 37.71 10.72
C VAL A 565 -8.22 39.13 10.80
N GLU A 566 -7.67 39.55 11.95
CA GLU A 566 -7.06 40.88 12.09
C GLU A 566 -5.80 41.02 11.22
N ALA A 567 -4.95 39.99 11.16
CA ALA A 567 -3.81 39.94 10.25
C ALA A 567 -4.21 40.03 8.77
N ALA A 568 -5.35 39.43 8.38
CA ALA A 568 -5.88 39.55 7.02
C ALA A 568 -6.39 40.98 6.71
N ILE A 569 -7.07 41.62 7.67
CA ILE A 569 -7.56 43.00 7.53
C ILE A 569 -6.40 44.01 7.47
N ALA A 570 -5.35 43.81 8.26
CA ALA A 570 -4.13 44.63 8.21
C ALA A 570 -3.43 44.52 6.84
N ARG A 571 -3.27 43.30 6.30
CA ARG A 571 -2.71 43.07 4.96
C ARG A 571 -3.56 43.68 3.84
N ALA A 572 -4.88 43.68 3.99
CA ALA A 572 -5.79 44.33 3.04
C ALA A 572 -5.69 45.87 3.07
N LYS A 573 -5.54 46.48 4.26
CA LYS A 573 -5.30 47.92 4.40
C LYS A 573 -3.94 48.34 3.82
N ALA A 574 -2.87 47.61 4.12
CA ALA A 574 -1.53 47.89 3.62
C ALA A 574 -1.47 47.87 2.07
N ARG A 575 -2.10 46.87 1.44
CA ARG A 575 -2.20 46.78 -0.03
C ARG A 575 -3.01 47.91 -0.69
N LYS A 576 -3.88 48.59 0.06
CA LYS A 576 -4.70 49.70 -0.46
C LYS A 576 -4.01 51.05 -0.34
N ALA A 577 -3.06 51.21 0.59
CA ALA A 577 -2.24 52.40 0.73
C ALA A 577 -1.09 52.49 -0.29
N ALA A 578 -0.57 51.34 -0.74
CA ALA A 578 0.53 51.28 -1.72
C ALA A 578 0.13 51.50 -3.19
N ALA A 579 -1.13 51.88 -3.46
CA ALA A 579 -1.70 51.95 -4.81
C ALA A 579 -1.81 53.38 -5.39
N THR A 580 -1.25 54.39 -4.72
CA THR A 580 -1.34 55.81 -5.10
C THR A 580 -0.03 56.57 -4.81
N GLY A 581 0.83 56.75 -5.83
CA GLY A 581 1.91 57.77 -5.86
C GLY A 581 1.35 59.12 -6.36
N GLU A 582 2.01 60.28 -6.25
CA GLU A 582 3.46 60.60 -6.37
C GLU A 582 3.92 61.82 -5.47
N PRO A 583 5.22 62.23 -5.45
CA PRO A 583 5.89 63.03 -4.38
C PRO A 583 6.28 64.49 -4.83
N PRO A 584 7.34 65.23 -4.37
CA PRO A 584 8.35 65.05 -3.27
C PRO A 584 8.77 66.31 -2.44
N ALA A 585 9.69 66.12 -1.46
CA ALA A 585 10.77 67.00 -0.92
C ALA A 585 10.90 66.92 0.63
N SER A 586 12.07 67.03 1.31
CA SER A 586 13.50 66.92 0.96
C SER A 586 14.34 66.94 2.26
N ALA A 587 15.22 65.94 2.52
CA ALA A 587 16.50 66.00 3.28
C ALA A 587 17.05 64.60 3.63
N ALA A 588 18.35 64.37 3.42
CA ALA A 588 19.12 63.13 3.67
C ALA A 588 20.58 63.52 4.06
N PRO A 589 21.59 62.63 4.28
CA PRO A 589 21.72 61.17 4.10
C PRO A 589 21.99 60.43 5.45
N ALA A 590 22.54 59.21 5.63
CA ALA A 590 23.14 58.13 4.81
C ALA A 590 23.18 56.81 5.66
N PRO A 591 23.75 55.65 5.19
CA PRO A 591 23.84 55.09 3.83
C PRO A 591 23.30 53.62 3.70
N ALA A 592 22.83 53.29 2.50
CA ALA A 592 22.78 51.95 1.84
C ALA A 592 22.41 50.66 2.62
N GLU A 593 21.19 50.15 2.38
CA GLU A 593 20.83 48.73 2.55
C GLU A 593 21.34 47.85 1.39
N ALA A 594 21.59 46.56 1.66
CA ALA A 594 21.95 45.56 0.66
C ALA A 594 20.73 44.81 0.09
N VAL A 595 20.79 44.48 -1.20
CA VAL A 595 19.71 43.84 -1.97
C VAL A 595 19.54 42.36 -1.63
N ASP A 596 18.29 41.88 -1.51
CA ASP A 596 17.95 40.46 -1.30
C ASP A 596 18.55 39.54 -2.40
N PRO A 597 19.51 38.66 -2.05
CA PRO A 597 20.22 37.83 -3.04
C PRO A 597 19.37 36.70 -3.62
N ARG A 598 18.19 36.38 -3.05
CA ARG A 598 17.39 35.23 -3.49
C ARG A 598 16.64 35.48 -4.79
N LYS A 599 16.13 36.69 -5.03
CA LYS A 599 15.33 36.98 -6.24
C LYS A 599 16.20 36.96 -7.51
N ALA A 600 17.38 37.59 -7.45
CA ALA A 600 18.36 37.58 -8.55
C ALA A 600 18.91 36.17 -8.83
N ALA A 601 19.11 35.34 -7.80
CA ALA A 601 19.58 33.97 -7.97
C ALA A 601 18.56 33.08 -8.72
N VAL A 602 17.24 33.25 -8.47
CA VAL A 602 16.19 32.50 -9.19
C VAL A 602 16.08 32.93 -10.65
N GLU A 603 16.14 34.23 -10.94
CA GLU A 603 16.12 34.72 -12.33
C GLU A 603 17.38 34.30 -13.11
N ALA A 604 18.56 34.33 -12.47
CA ALA A 604 19.79 33.80 -13.04
C ALA A 604 19.74 32.27 -13.27
N ALA A 605 19.10 31.50 -12.38
CA ALA A 605 18.91 30.06 -12.56
C ALA A 605 17.96 29.74 -13.72
N ILE A 606 16.86 30.49 -13.87
CA ILE A 606 15.91 30.34 -14.98
C ILE A 606 16.56 30.74 -16.31
N ALA A 607 17.39 31.80 -16.33
CA ALA A 607 18.17 32.18 -17.51
C ALA A 607 19.20 31.11 -17.89
N ARG A 608 19.94 30.54 -16.91
CA ARG A 608 20.90 29.46 -17.15
C ARG A 608 20.22 28.16 -17.60
N ALA A 609 19.02 27.85 -17.11
CA ALA A 609 18.23 26.71 -17.55
C ALA A 609 17.71 26.89 -19.00
N LYS A 610 17.29 28.11 -19.38
CA LYS A 610 16.94 28.43 -20.78
C LYS A 610 18.16 28.37 -21.71
N ALA A 611 19.31 28.90 -21.28
CA ALA A 611 20.56 28.85 -22.06
C ALA A 611 21.07 27.40 -22.25
N ARG A 612 21.06 26.57 -21.21
CA ARG A 612 21.45 25.15 -21.32
C ARG A 612 20.51 24.33 -22.21
N LYS A 613 19.23 24.69 -22.32
CA LYS A 613 18.29 24.04 -23.23
C LYS A 613 18.43 24.49 -24.69
N ALA A 614 19.19 25.55 -24.96
CA ALA A 614 19.52 26.04 -26.30
C ALA A 614 20.93 25.60 -26.79
N ALA A 615 21.75 25.02 -25.90
CA ALA A 615 23.12 24.59 -26.19
C ALA A 615 23.29 23.05 -26.27
N ALA A 616 22.19 22.31 -26.42
CA ALA A 616 22.16 20.84 -26.37
C ALA A 616 21.55 20.19 -27.64
N THR A 617 21.79 20.79 -28.81
CA THR A 617 21.61 20.16 -30.14
C THR A 617 22.56 20.85 -31.14
N GLY A 618 23.65 20.19 -31.54
CA GLY A 618 24.56 20.72 -32.55
C GLY A 618 25.89 19.98 -32.68
N GLU A 619 25.90 18.90 -33.47
CA GLU A 619 26.99 18.29 -34.28
C GLU A 619 26.62 16.81 -34.55
N ALA A 620 26.70 16.22 -35.76
CA ALA A 620 27.06 16.76 -37.09
C ALA A 620 26.31 15.98 -38.23
N PRO A 621 26.70 16.03 -39.54
CA PRO A 621 25.82 16.32 -40.69
C PRO A 621 25.27 15.06 -41.41
N ALA A 622 24.36 15.06 -42.41
CA ALA A 622 23.92 16.03 -43.42
C ALA A 622 22.48 15.66 -43.92
N SER A 623 21.80 16.22 -44.94
CA SER A 623 22.04 17.30 -45.94
C SER A 623 20.70 17.82 -46.53
N ALA A 624 20.74 18.71 -47.54
CA ALA A 624 19.72 19.08 -48.54
C ALA A 624 18.34 19.69 -48.10
N THR A 625 18.16 20.97 -48.44
CA THR A 625 16.91 21.78 -48.43
C THR A 625 16.12 21.64 -49.75
N PRO A 626 14.80 21.96 -49.82
CA PRO A 626 14.29 23.35 -49.74
C PRO A 626 13.00 23.56 -48.90
N ALA A 627 12.60 24.83 -48.76
CA ALA A 627 11.50 25.35 -47.94
C ALA A 627 10.25 25.71 -48.80
N PRO A 628 9.21 26.41 -48.30
CA PRO A 628 8.60 26.44 -46.96
C PRO A 628 7.07 26.16 -46.99
N ALA A 629 6.48 25.71 -45.87
CA ALA A 629 5.02 25.74 -45.65
C ALA A 629 4.69 25.90 -44.15
N GLU A 630 3.51 26.46 -43.84
CA GLU A 630 3.15 26.97 -42.51
C GLU A 630 3.10 25.90 -41.40
N ALA A 631 3.61 26.25 -40.21
CA ALA A 631 3.57 25.39 -39.03
C ALA A 631 2.21 25.44 -38.33
N VAL A 632 1.38 24.42 -38.54
CA VAL A 632 0.14 24.20 -37.76
C VAL A 632 0.46 23.43 -36.48
N ASP A 633 -0.08 23.88 -35.34
CA ASP A 633 0.11 23.25 -34.03
C ASP A 633 -0.31 21.76 -34.04
N PRO A 634 0.60 20.80 -33.75
CA PRO A 634 0.30 19.36 -33.78
C PRO A 634 -0.79 18.94 -32.78
N ARG A 635 -1.05 19.74 -31.72
CA ARG A 635 -2.17 19.48 -30.80
C ARG A 635 -3.52 19.77 -31.43
N LYS A 636 -3.61 20.77 -32.31
CA LYS A 636 -4.86 21.12 -33.00
C LYS A 636 -5.27 20.02 -33.98
N ALA A 637 -4.33 19.52 -34.78
CA ALA A 637 -4.54 18.41 -35.70
C ALA A 637 -4.95 17.11 -34.98
N ALA A 638 -4.34 16.81 -33.82
CA ALA A 638 -4.72 15.65 -33.01
C ALA A 638 -6.15 15.74 -32.46
N VAL A 639 -6.58 16.94 -32.03
CA VAL A 639 -7.94 17.19 -31.55
C VAL A 639 -8.96 17.11 -32.69
N GLU A 640 -8.66 17.67 -33.86
CA GLU A 640 -9.53 17.58 -35.04
C GLU A 640 -9.67 16.12 -35.55
N ALA A 641 -8.58 15.34 -35.54
CA ALA A 641 -8.63 13.90 -35.84
C ALA A 641 -9.46 13.11 -34.81
N ALA A 642 -9.40 13.46 -33.53
CA ALA A 642 -10.24 12.85 -32.49
C ALA A 642 -11.74 13.20 -32.67
N ILE A 643 -12.05 14.46 -33.01
CA ILE A 643 -13.41 14.92 -33.29
C ILE A 643 -13.97 14.27 -34.56
N ALA A 644 -13.17 14.10 -35.61
CA ALA A 644 -13.55 13.36 -36.81
C ALA A 644 -13.85 11.89 -36.52
N ARG A 645 -13.02 11.20 -35.73
CA ARG A 645 -13.26 9.81 -35.30
C ARG A 645 -14.51 9.68 -34.41
N ALA A 646 -14.79 10.66 -33.56
CA ALA A 646 -16.01 10.72 -32.75
C ALA A 646 -17.27 10.95 -33.61
N LYS A 647 -17.22 11.85 -34.61
CA LYS A 647 -18.31 12.06 -35.58
C LYS A 647 -18.56 10.81 -36.44
N ALA A 648 -17.51 10.15 -36.93
CA ALA A 648 -17.64 8.91 -37.70
C ALA A 648 -18.31 7.79 -36.88
N ARG A 649 -17.93 7.63 -35.60
CA ARG A 649 -18.59 6.68 -34.69
C ARG A 649 -20.04 7.03 -34.37
N LYS A 650 -20.42 8.32 -34.38
CA LYS A 650 -21.81 8.76 -34.16
C LYS A 650 -22.68 8.60 -35.40
N ALA A 651 -22.10 8.75 -36.60
CA ALA A 651 -22.79 8.50 -37.88
C ALA A 651 -23.04 7.00 -38.12
N ALA A 652 -22.09 6.14 -37.78
CA ALA A 652 -22.23 4.68 -37.91
C ALA A 652 -23.23 4.04 -36.91
N ALA A 653 -23.74 4.81 -35.94
CA ALA A 653 -24.69 4.36 -34.93
C ALA A 653 -26.12 4.90 -35.12
N ALA A 654 -26.39 5.57 -36.26
CA ALA A 654 -27.64 6.28 -36.54
C ALA A 654 -28.36 5.79 -37.82
N GLY A 655 -28.03 4.59 -38.29
CA GLY A 655 -28.56 4.03 -39.54
C GLY A 655 -29.02 2.59 -39.38
N GLU A 656 -30.13 2.37 -38.67
CA GLU A 656 -31.16 1.37 -39.02
C GLU A 656 -32.36 1.48 -38.05
N SER A 657 -33.54 1.63 -38.61
CA SER A 657 -34.83 1.46 -37.94
C SER A 657 -35.77 0.83 -38.95
N PRO A 658 -36.51 -0.21 -38.56
CA PRO A 658 -37.95 -0.03 -38.54
C PRO A 658 -38.61 -0.67 -37.32
N ALA A 659 -39.61 0.00 -36.76
CA ALA A 659 -40.59 -0.63 -35.87
C ALA A 659 -41.93 0.13 -35.88
N SER A 660 -43.00 -0.58 -36.24
CA SER A 660 -44.35 -0.34 -35.70
C SER A 660 -45.26 -1.55 -35.93
N ALA A 661 -45.39 -2.43 -34.93
CA ALA A 661 -46.60 -3.21 -34.63
C ALA A 661 -46.36 -4.09 -33.39
N GLU A 662 -47.14 -3.83 -32.34
CA GLU A 662 -47.39 -4.72 -31.19
C GLU A 662 -48.75 -5.44 -31.41
N PRO A 663 -49.20 -6.44 -30.60
CA PRO A 663 -48.65 -6.95 -29.34
C PRO A 663 -48.63 -8.50 -29.17
N ALA A 664 -48.34 -8.94 -27.92
CA ALA A 664 -48.82 -10.17 -27.25
C ALA A 664 -47.89 -11.42 -27.28
N PRO A 665 -47.96 -12.35 -26.29
CA PRO A 665 -46.76 -12.76 -25.55
C PRO A 665 -46.45 -14.27 -25.53
N ALA A 666 -45.15 -14.64 -25.43
CA ALA A 666 -44.73 -16.01 -25.14
C ALA A 666 -43.35 -16.11 -24.45
N GLU A 667 -43.31 -16.98 -23.43
CA GLU A 667 -42.22 -17.76 -22.81
C GLU A 667 -40.74 -17.33 -22.88
N ALA A 668 -40.09 -17.35 -21.71
CA ALA A 668 -38.64 -17.23 -21.57
C ALA A 668 -37.90 -18.53 -21.98
N VAL A 669 -37.05 -18.45 -23.01
CA VAL A 669 -36.23 -19.57 -23.48
C VAL A 669 -34.84 -19.55 -22.83
N ASP A 670 -34.39 -20.71 -22.32
CA ASP A 670 -33.09 -20.91 -21.65
C ASP A 670 -31.90 -20.50 -22.55
N PRO A 671 -31.01 -19.58 -22.09
CA PRO A 671 -29.83 -19.14 -22.86
C PRO A 671 -28.86 -20.27 -23.24
N ARG A 672 -28.91 -21.45 -22.59
CA ARG A 672 -28.14 -22.63 -22.98
C ARG A 672 -28.57 -23.18 -24.34
N LYS A 673 -29.85 -23.10 -24.71
CA LYS A 673 -30.37 -23.66 -25.97
C LYS A 673 -29.85 -22.88 -27.18
N ALA A 674 -29.88 -21.55 -27.09
CA ALA A 674 -29.32 -20.66 -28.11
C ALA A 674 -27.79 -20.84 -28.29
N ALA A 675 -27.05 -21.09 -27.20
CA ALA A 675 -25.61 -21.36 -27.27
C ALA A 675 -25.29 -22.69 -28.00
N VAL A 676 -26.12 -23.73 -27.81
CA VAL A 676 -25.98 -25.02 -28.49
C VAL A 676 -26.31 -24.89 -29.98
N GLU A 677 -27.36 -24.18 -30.36
CA GLU A 677 -27.70 -23.94 -31.77
C GLU A 677 -26.62 -23.13 -32.49
N ALA A 678 -26.06 -22.10 -31.84
CA ALA A 678 -24.90 -21.35 -32.36
C ALA A 678 -23.65 -22.23 -32.53
N ALA A 679 -23.43 -23.21 -31.65
CA ALA A 679 -22.33 -24.16 -31.78
C ALA A 679 -22.55 -25.15 -32.95
N ILE A 680 -23.78 -25.66 -33.13
CA ILE A 680 -24.16 -26.54 -34.24
C ILE A 680 -24.05 -25.81 -35.59
N ALA A 681 -24.46 -24.55 -35.66
CA ALA A 681 -24.29 -23.72 -36.86
C ALA A 681 -22.81 -23.53 -37.23
N ARG A 682 -21.95 -23.26 -36.25
CA ARG A 682 -20.48 -23.15 -36.45
C ARG A 682 -19.84 -24.48 -36.86
N ALA A 683 -20.34 -25.61 -36.34
CA ALA A 683 -19.88 -26.93 -36.75
C ALA A 683 -20.31 -27.27 -38.20
N LYS A 684 -21.54 -26.95 -38.60
CA LYS A 684 -22.00 -27.08 -39.99
C LYS A 684 -21.20 -26.20 -40.95
N ALA A 685 -20.93 -24.94 -40.60
CA ALA A 685 -20.12 -24.03 -41.41
C ALA A 685 -18.68 -24.56 -41.61
N ARG A 686 -18.04 -25.10 -40.56
CA ARG A 686 -16.72 -25.74 -40.68
C ARG A 686 -16.73 -27.02 -41.52
N LYS A 687 -17.82 -27.78 -41.52
CA LYS A 687 -17.95 -29.00 -42.32
C LYS A 687 -18.20 -28.71 -43.81
N ALA A 688 -18.87 -27.59 -44.12
CA ALA A 688 -19.05 -27.11 -45.50
C ALA A 688 -17.75 -26.54 -46.10
N ALA A 689 -16.94 -25.83 -45.31
CA ALA A 689 -15.66 -25.26 -45.74
C ALA A 689 -14.55 -26.29 -46.02
N ALA A 690 -14.76 -27.57 -45.68
CA ALA A 690 -13.80 -28.66 -45.85
C ALA A 690 -14.13 -29.62 -47.04
N ALA A 691 -15.12 -29.26 -47.88
CA ALA A 691 -15.70 -30.16 -48.88
C ALA A 691 -15.57 -29.64 -50.33
N GLY A 692 -14.61 -28.77 -50.62
CA GLY A 692 -14.49 -28.10 -51.92
C GLY A 692 -13.06 -27.90 -52.41
N GLU A 693 -12.34 -28.99 -52.72
CA GLU A 693 -11.18 -28.98 -53.63
C GLU A 693 -10.81 -30.42 -54.05
N SER A 694 -10.55 -30.64 -55.35
CA SER A 694 -10.22 -31.93 -55.98
C SER A 694 -9.89 -31.71 -57.47
N PRO A 695 -9.12 -32.57 -58.17
CA PRO A 695 -7.91 -33.31 -57.77
C PRO A 695 -6.74 -33.20 -58.79
N ALA A 696 -5.51 -33.57 -58.42
CA ALA A 696 -4.49 -34.00 -59.40
C ALA A 696 -3.37 -34.89 -58.79
N SER A 697 -3.13 -36.03 -59.46
CA SER A 697 -1.90 -36.87 -59.47
C SER A 697 -1.57 -37.84 -58.31
N ALA A 698 -1.43 -39.11 -58.71
CA ALA A 698 -0.61 -40.21 -58.17
C ALA A 698 -0.87 -40.80 -56.76
N ALA A 699 -1.27 -42.08 -56.74
CA ALA A 699 -1.20 -43.00 -55.59
C ALA A 699 0.17 -43.74 -55.56
N PRO A 700 0.54 -44.48 -54.49
CA PRO A 700 -0.16 -45.69 -54.04
C PRO A 700 -0.48 -45.75 -52.53
N ALA A 701 -1.17 -46.83 -52.14
CA ALA A 701 -1.87 -47.06 -50.88
C ALA A 701 -1.03 -47.00 -49.57
N PRO A 702 -1.63 -46.61 -48.43
CA PRO A 702 -1.03 -46.73 -47.11
C PRO A 702 -1.18 -48.15 -46.53
N ALA A 703 -0.12 -48.64 -45.89
CA ALA A 703 -0.17 -49.82 -45.03
C ALA A 703 -0.82 -49.51 -43.66
N GLU A 704 -1.19 -50.56 -42.92
CA GLU A 704 -1.85 -50.48 -41.62
C GLU A 704 -1.05 -49.65 -40.60
N THR A 705 -1.72 -48.69 -39.95
CA THR A 705 -1.12 -47.90 -38.85
C THR A 705 -1.25 -48.66 -37.52
N VAL A 706 -0.13 -49.23 -37.07
CA VAL A 706 -0.02 -49.90 -35.77
C VAL A 706 -0.18 -48.89 -34.62
N ASP A 707 -1.01 -49.22 -33.63
CA ASP A 707 -1.28 -48.40 -32.45
C ASP A 707 0.03 -48.05 -31.69
N PRO A 708 0.38 -46.74 -31.52
CA PRO A 708 1.60 -46.33 -30.83
C PRO A 708 1.65 -46.76 -29.35
N ARG A 709 0.51 -47.07 -28.71
CA ARG A 709 0.51 -47.69 -27.36
C ARG A 709 1.08 -49.11 -27.38
N LYS A 710 0.84 -49.87 -28.44
CA LYS A 710 1.30 -51.27 -28.55
C LYS A 710 2.82 -51.33 -28.65
N ALA A 711 3.42 -50.47 -29.49
CA ALA A 711 4.87 -50.30 -29.59
C ALA A 711 5.52 -49.81 -28.27
N ALA A 712 4.86 -48.89 -27.55
CA ALA A 712 5.35 -48.43 -26.24
C ALA A 712 5.34 -49.54 -25.17
N ILE A 713 4.34 -50.42 -25.18
CA ILE A 713 4.24 -51.57 -24.28
C ILE A 713 5.31 -52.62 -24.59
N GLU A 714 5.54 -52.94 -25.87
CA GLU A 714 6.61 -53.87 -26.28
C GLU A 714 8.01 -53.34 -25.90
N ALA A 715 8.26 -52.03 -26.09
CA ALA A 715 9.50 -51.39 -25.65
C ALA A 715 9.69 -51.44 -24.12
N ALA A 716 8.61 -51.33 -23.34
CA ALA A 716 8.67 -51.47 -21.88
C ALA A 716 8.96 -52.92 -21.45
N ILE A 717 8.35 -53.91 -22.10
CA ILE A 717 8.58 -55.34 -21.84
C ILE A 717 10.02 -55.74 -22.21
N ALA A 718 10.56 -55.22 -23.32
CA ALA A 718 11.95 -55.45 -23.72
C ALA A 718 12.94 -54.88 -22.67
N ARG A 719 12.72 -53.66 -22.17
CA ARG A 719 13.54 -53.05 -21.11
C ARG A 719 13.44 -53.81 -19.79
N ALA A 720 12.28 -54.36 -19.45
CA ALA A 720 12.10 -55.21 -18.26
C ALA A 720 12.85 -56.55 -18.37
N LYS A 721 12.83 -57.20 -19.55
CA LYS A 721 13.61 -58.42 -19.82
C LYS A 721 15.12 -58.15 -19.76
N ALA A 722 15.59 -57.04 -20.36
CA ALA A 722 17.00 -56.65 -20.30
C ALA A 722 17.49 -56.39 -18.87
N ARG A 723 16.69 -55.72 -18.03
CA ARG A 723 17.01 -55.53 -16.60
C ARG A 723 17.08 -56.84 -15.82
N LYS A 724 16.18 -57.80 -16.08
CA LYS A 724 16.25 -59.13 -15.44
C LYS A 724 17.49 -59.92 -15.87
N ALA A 725 17.88 -59.86 -17.14
CA ALA A 725 19.11 -60.52 -17.62
C ALA A 725 20.37 -59.93 -16.93
N ALA A 726 20.46 -58.61 -16.84
CA ALA A 726 21.58 -57.92 -16.18
C ALA A 726 21.66 -58.13 -14.66
N GLN A 727 20.58 -58.56 -14.00
CA GLN A 727 20.58 -58.90 -12.57
C GLN A 727 21.06 -60.33 -12.28
N HIS A 728 21.06 -61.23 -13.27
CA HIS A 728 21.54 -62.60 -13.12
C HIS A 728 23.04 -62.78 -13.36
N THR A 729 23.75 -61.76 -13.84
CA THR A 729 25.21 -61.79 -14.12
C THR A 729 26.07 -61.18 -13.00
N HIS A 730 25.52 -60.98 -11.80
CA HIS A 730 26.23 -60.42 -10.64
C HIS A 730 26.13 -61.29 -9.37
N GLN A 731 25.73 -62.56 -9.51
CA GLN A 731 25.78 -63.58 -8.46
C GLN A 731 26.30 -64.90 -9.05
N ASP A 732 27.59 -64.90 -9.38
CA ASP A 732 28.52 -66.05 -9.40
C ASP A 732 29.93 -65.48 -9.12
#